data_AF-A0A812Q0E6-F1
#
_entry.id   AF-A0A812Q0E6-F1
#
_cell.length_a   1.000
_cell.length_b   1.000
_cell.length_c   1.000
_cell.angle_alpha   90.00
_cell.angle_beta   90.00
_cell.angle_gamma   90.00
#
_symmetry.space_group_name_H-M   'P 1'
#
loop_
_entity.id
_entity.type
_entity.pdbx_description
1 polymer ?
#
loop_
_entity_poly.entity_id
_entity_poly.type
_entity_poly.pdbx_seq_one_letter_code
_entity_poly.pdbx_strand_id
1 'polypeptide(L)'
;MAYQTVHGLVIEEVRGTIGNDAGLDANTKDLDLPELHAHLRKRFLGDPSRVKDWYQSEGFLCGYPLLSGYKERLKQMGEEEAKARFLEDFGPLAARWAALGLVSEAFITSSQILANLESWGAALAVVRYIDGKNGNAMWRNRWAKQARGTVLFVNPEDLGDVRVLSFKLPRGAEVKSFLHTDWGVEQTQDFEGDAYSHLDDWTIKTCDCLRVGGSISGYLSFKGDGALFTLTLATGRAAELWQPILELCGGPWVKAWNQLCRNVCVEGGIDEALVLIPATNGVAIMEDFMVGYMTTGILVGTGAATRDGLLEIQREGGTAADALLRHGTDFVRSLVRFRLGGSMESLASEIVTLSFEVIVCQQKGLFNDHYHAELAVSYGRDRALFLGASCCTTLQFYPHYCFQHPFEEPLFWPVSHSDDVARMLAALEKLARKEITKEEFFADCPPAAVVEPIEDAIIDYEGWVFHVMDPCNASPKGTKGTLSTSLYTKIKTAVYYRFHKLSKDLEQSLEVAPLVQHAFPKAGRLLEVFAPGALHVRMARVMDQVKRLLNFRDPENVLLARMRADEPGQRSPLDGFETRPYEVQCKIAINAKTSPFGQLLTELFAEEFSFVKEEDRQLKVALKAMVMKMEPWADVARETSFDPSDPVLEPLITACLRGA
;
A
#
# COMPACT_ATOMS: atom_id res chain seq x y z
N MET A 1 -13.75 -8.68 1.44
CA MET A 1 -13.49 -7.30 0.98
C MET A 1 -12.52 -7.31 -0.21
N ALA A 2 -13.03 -7.11 -1.43
CA ALA A 2 -12.20 -7.02 -2.62
C ALA A 2 -11.51 -5.64 -2.68
N TYR A 3 -10.18 -5.62 -2.69
CA TYR A 3 -9.44 -4.42 -3.08
C TYR A 3 -9.65 -4.22 -4.58
N GLN A 4 -10.36 -3.15 -4.95
CA GLN A 4 -10.18 -2.57 -6.27
C GLN A 4 -8.73 -2.08 -6.33
N THR A 5 -7.89 -2.82 -7.04
CA THR A 5 -6.65 -2.30 -7.60
C THR A 5 -7.05 -1.03 -8.37
N VAL A 6 -6.68 0.14 -7.86
CA VAL A 6 -6.90 1.40 -8.56
C VAL A 6 -5.93 1.40 -9.72
N HIS A 7 -6.39 0.80 -10.83
CA HIS A 7 -5.70 0.79 -12.10
C HIS A 7 -5.46 2.22 -12.57
N GLY A 8 -4.33 2.44 -13.25
CA GLY A 8 -3.85 3.74 -13.70
C GLY A 8 -4.92 4.58 -14.41
N LEU A 9 -5.63 5.38 -13.62
CA LEU A 9 -6.38 6.52 -14.09
C LEU A 9 -5.35 7.57 -14.45
N VAL A 10 -5.27 7.85 -15.74
CA VAL A 10 -4.59 9.02 -16.27
C VAL A 10 -5.19 10.24 -15.56
N ILE A 11 -4.34 11.17 -15.09
CA ILE A 11 -4.68 12.44 -14.42
C ILE A 11 -5.68 13.33 -15.21
N GLU A 12 -6.08 12.94 -16.43
CA GLU A 12 -7.00 13.69 -17.27
C GLU A 12 -8.39 13.92 -16.65
N GLU A 13 -8.92 13.02 -15.80
CA GLU A 13 -10.20 13.29 -15.09
C GLU A 13 -10.08 14.31 -13.95
N VAL A 14 -8.86 14.62 -13.50
CA VAL A 14 -8.60 15.61 -12.44
C VAL A 14 -8.41 17.02 -13.03
N ARG A 15 -8.24 17.15 -14.35
CA ARG A 15 -8.07 18.46 -15.03
C ARG A 15 -9.30 19.37 -14.95
N GLY A 16 -10.46 18.86 -14.50
CA GLY A 16 -11.72 19.62 -14.43
C GLY A 16 -12.08 20.26 -13.08
N THR A 17 -11.36 20.01 -11.99
CA THR A 17 -11.86 20.34 -10.63
C THR A 17 -10.89 21.08 -9.72
N ILE A 18 -9.62 21.29 -10.10
CA ILE A 18 -8.65 21.99 -9.24
C ILE A 18 -8.74 23.50 -9.47
N GLY A 19 -9.77 24.14 -8.89
CA GLY A 19 -9.67 25.54 -8.50
C GLY A 19 -8.85 25.65 -7.21
N ASN A 20 -8.09 26.73 -7.03
CA ASN A 20 -7.19 26.95 -5.87
C ASN A 20 -7.87 26.83 -4.48
N ASP A 21 -9.20 26.84 -4.41
CA ASP A 21 -10.01 26.71 -3.18
C ASP A 21 -11.05 25.56 -3.22
N ALA A 22 -11.08 24.75 -4.29
CA ALA A 22 -12.07 23.67 -4.42
C ALA A 22 -11.74 22.52 -3.46
N GLY A 23 -12.52 22.42 -2.36
CA GLY A 23 -12.34 21.39 -1.31
C GLY A 23 -12.01 21.97 0.08
N LEU A 24 -11.75 23.27 0.18
CA LEU A 24 -11.56 23.97 1.44
C LEU A 24 -12.90 24.41 2.04
N ASP A 25 -13.58 23.51 2.75
CA ASP A 25 -14.62 23.96 3.68
C ASP A 25 -13.96 24.68 4.86
N ALA A 26 -14.12 26.00 4.91
CA ALA A 26 -13.56 26.86 5.94
C ALA A 26 -13.97 26.42 7.36
N ASN A 27 -15.08 25.70 7.51
CA ASN A 27 -15.55 25.20 8.81
C ASN A 27 -14.87 23.91 9.26
N THR A 28 -14.24 23.15 8.34
CA THR A 28 -13.68 21.84 8.65
C THR A 28 -12.18 21.72 8.37
N LYS A 29 -11.56 22.69 7.67
CA LYS A 29 -10.14 22.63 7.30
C LYS A 29 -9.19 22.51 8.49
N ASP A 30 -9.52 23.15 9.61
CA ASP A 30 -8.66 23.23 10.81
C ASP A 30 -8.97 22.12 11.83
N LEU A 31 -10.09 21.40 11.65
CA LEU A 31 -10.47 20.28 12.49
C LEU A 31 -9.47 19.14 12.32
N ASP A 32 -9.14 18.49 13.43
CA ASP A 32 -8.53 17.17 13.39
C ASP A 32 -9.57 16.10 13.00
N LEU A 33 -9.09 14.89 12.76
CA LEU A 33 -9.93 13.81 12.25
C LEU A 33 -11.02 13.36 13.25
N PRO A 34 -10.75 13.20 14.56
CA PRO A 34 -11.80 13.00 15.57
C PRO A 34 -12.87 14.10 15.57
N GLU A 35 -12.44 15.37 15.55
CA GLU A 35 -13.34 16.53 15.55
C GLU A 35 -14.23 16.55 14.31
N LEU A 36 -13.65 16.30 13.13
CA LEU A 36 -14.41 16.16 11.89
C LEU A 36 -15.41 15.01 12.00
N HIS A 37 -14.98 13.83 12.48
CA HIS A 37 -15.87 12.68 12.54
C HIS A 37 -17.07 12.95 13.48
N ALA A 38 -16.82 13.56 14.63
CA ALA A 38 -17.86 14.00 15.55
C ALA A 38 -18.80 15.05 14.91
N HIS A 39 -18.23 16.01 14.16
CA HIS A 39 -19.00 16.99 13.39
C HIS A 39 -19.93 16.32 12.37
N LEU A 40 -19.42 15.37 11.59
CA LEU A 40 -20.21 14.64 10.59
C LEU A 40 -21.31 13.79 11.24
N ARG A 41 -21.02 13.12 12.36
CA ARG A 41 -22.06 12.39 13.11
C ARG A 41 -23.17 13.31 13.59
N LYS A 42 -22.84 14.48 14.15
CA LYS A 42 -23.86 15.46 14.55
C LYS A 42 -24.67 15.96 13.34
N ARG A 43 -24.00 16.29 12.23
CA ARG A 43 -24.63 16.74 10.98
C ARG A 43 -25.58 15.71 10.39
N PHE A 44 -25.23 14.43 10.48
CA PHE A 44 -26.02 13.32 9.94
C PHE A 44 -26.83 12.56 11.00
N LEU A 45 -27.07 13.17 12.17
CA LEU A 45 -27.88 12.61 13.27
C LEU A 45 -27.45 11.20 13.70
N GLY A 46 -26.15 10.92 13.63
CA GLY A 46 -25.56 9.65 14.02
C GLY A 46 -25.54 8.56 12.94
N ASP A 47 -26.12 8.79 11.76
CA ASP A 47 -26.21 7.80 10.66
C ASP A 47 -24.82 7.44 10.08
N PRO A 48 -24.30 6.22 10.32
CA PRO A 48 -22.97 5.83 9.86
C PRO A 48 -22.88 5.70 8.33
N SER A 49 -23.98 5.34 7.65
CA SER A 49 -23.99 5.19 6.20
C SER A 49 -23.80 6.54 5.53
N ARG A 50 -24.47 7.58 6.02
CA ARG A 50 -24.30 8.95 5.50
C ARG A 50 -22.93 9.55 5.79
N VAL A 51 -22.35 9.26 6.96
CA VAL A 51 -20.96 9.64 7.27
C VAL A 51 -20.00 8.97 6.29
N LYS A 52 -20.17 7.68 6.03
CA LYS A 52 -19.36 6.92 5.06
C LYS A 52 -19.51 7.47 3.65
N ASP A 53 -20.73 7.73 3.20
CA ASP A 53 -21.01 8.27 1.86
C ASP A 53 -20.36 9.65 1.67
N TRP A 54 -20.34 10.50 2.71
CA TRP A 54 -19.62 11.77 2.69
C TRP A 54 -18.11 11.57 2.53
N TYR A 55 -17.47 10.70 3.32
CA TYR A 55 -16.04 10.42 3.11
C TYR A 55 -15.76 9.92 1.70
N GLN A 56 -16.63 9.08 1.15
CA GLN A 56 -16.51 8.59 -0.22
C GLN A 56 -16.64 9.69 -1.27
N SER A 57 -17.55 10.66 -1.09
CA SER A 57 -17.66 11.81 -2.00
C SER A 57 -16.41 12.69 -1.99
N GLU A 58 -15.74 12.78 -0.85
CA GLU A 58 -14.47 13.51 -0.68
C GLU A 58 -13.23 12.71 -1.12
N GLY A 59 -13.38 11.46 -1.59
CA GLY A 59 -12.25 10.63 -2.04
C GLY A 59 -11.52 9.89 -0.91
N PHE A 60 -12.22 9.61 0.19
CA PHE A 60 -11.75 8.82 1.32
C PHE A 60 -12.61 7.55 1.48
N LEU A 61 -12.12 6.62 2.29
CA LEU A 61 -12.85 5.45 2.76
C LEU A 61 -13.04 5.57 4.27
N CYS A 62 -14.28 5.43 4.71
CA CYS A 62 -14.62 5.17 6.10
C CYS A 62 -15.17 3.73 6.20
N GLY A 63 -14.38 2.85 6.79
CA GLY A 63 -14.75 1.47 7.08
C GLY A 63 -15.26 1.33 8.51
N TYR A 64 -16.23 0.42 8.72
CA TYR A 64 -16.71 0.02 10.04
C TYR A 64 -16.50 -1.48 10.21
N PRO A 65 -15.31 -1.93 10.67
CA PRO A 65 -14.94 -3.35 10.66
C PRO A 65 -15.92 -4.23 11.45
N LEU A 66 -16.46 -3.71 12.56
CA LEU A 66 -17.45 -4.42 13.38
C LEU A 66 -18.79 -4.59 12.66
N LEU A 67 -19.14 -3.71 11.72
CA LEU A 67 -20.38 -3.78 10.93
C LEU A 67 -20.24 -4.61 9.65
N SER A 68 -19.10 -4.53 8.95
CA SER A 68 -18.91 -5.16 7.63
C SER A 68 -18.90 -6.69 7.72
N GLY A 69 -18.15 -7.25 8.67
CA GLY A 69 -18.14 -8.70 8.89
C GLY A 69 -19.50 -9.24 9.35
N TYR A 70 -20.30 -8.40 10.01
CA TYR A 70 -21.62 -8.76 10.48
C TYR A 70 -22.66 -8.73 9.34
N LYS A 71 -22.76 -7.65 8.55
CA LYS A 71 -23.74 -7.53 7.45
C LYS A 71 -23.58 -8.64 6.38
N GLU A 72 -22.37 -9.11 6.10
CA GLU A 72 -22.15 -10.22 5.15
C GLU A 72 -22.63 -11.57 5.70
N ARG A 73 -22.31 -11.88 6.96
CA ARG A 73 -22.78 -13.11 7.63
C ARG A 73 -24.30 -13.15 7.77
N LEU A 74 -24.90 -12.00 8.06
CA LEU A 74 -26.35 -11.89 8.23
C LEU A 74 -27.16 -12.14 6.97
N LYS A 75 -26.63 -11.81 5.78
CA LYS A 75 -27.35 -12.06 4.52
C LYS A 75 -27.69 -13.53 4.29
N GLN A 76 -27.04 -14.42 5.02
CA GLN A 76 -27.21 -15.87 4.92
C GLN A 76 -28.07 -16.45 6.07
N MET A 77 -28.49 -15.62 7.04
CA MET A 77 -29.18 -16.03 8.28
C MET A 77 -30.61 -15.48 8.34
N GLY A 78 -31.48 -16.11 9.15
CA GLY A 78 -32.79 -15.54 9.47
C GLY A 78 -32.66 -14.31 10.39
N GLU A 79 -33.63 -13.38 10.36
CA GLU A 79 -33.57 -12.11 11.12
C GLU A 79 -33.39 -12.32 12.63
N GLU A 80 -34.08 -13.30 13.22
CA GLU A 80 -33.97 -13.57 14.66
C GLU A 80 -32.64 -14.23 15.03
N GLU A 81 -32.13 -15.11 14.17
CA GLU A 81 -30.81 -15.73 14.32
C GLU A 81 -29.69 -14.66 14.21
N ALA A 82 -29.86 -13.72 13.28
CA ALA A 82 -29.00 -12.57 13.11
C ALA A 82 -28.92 -11.72 14.39
N LYS A 83 -30.09 -11.34 14.96
CA LYS A 83 -30.19 -10.56 16.20
C LYS A 83 -29.57 -11.29 17.38
N ALA A 84 -29.86 -12.59 17.53
CA ALA A 84 -29.30 -13.41 18.59
C ALA A 84 -27.76 -13.45 18.49
N ARG A 85 -27.23 -13.63 17.29
CA ARG A 85 -25.79 -13.63 17.06
C ARG A 85 -25.15 -12.27 17.34
N PHE A 86 -25.82 -11.17 17.00
CA PHE A 86 -25.32 -9.83 17.37
C PHE A 86 -25.17 -9.69 18.88
N LEU A 87 -26.18 -10.10 19.63
CA LEU A 87 -26.17 -10.00 21.08
C LEU A 87 -25.10 -10.90 21.71
N GLU A 88 -24.87 -12.07 21.14
CA GLU A 88 -23.77 -12.97 21.55
C GLU A 88 -22.40 -12.30 21.37
N ASP A 89 -22.18 -11.66 20.22
CA ASP A 89 -20.90 -11.03 19.89
C ASP A 89 -20.70 -9.67 20.62
N PHE A 90 -21.73 -8.82 20.66
CA PHE A 90 -21.64 -7.44 21.17
C PHE A 90 -22.08 -7.28 22.63
N GLY A 91 -22.89 -8.19 23.18
CA GLY A 91 -23.31 -8.13 24.59
C GLY A 91 -22.13 -8.13 25.57
N PRO A 92 -21.16 -9.05 25.44
CA PRO A 92 -19.96 -9.06 26.29
C PRO A 92 -19.10 -7.79 26.12
N LEU A 93 -18.98 -7.29 24.89
CA LEU A 93 -18.24 -6.07 24.58
C LEU A 93 -18.92 -4.84 25.20
N ALA A 94 -20.23 -4.73 25.08
CA ALA A 94 -21.03 -3.67 25.69
C ALA A 94 -20.91 -3.68 27.22
N ALA A 95 -21.03 -4.85 27.85
CA ALA A 95 -20.87 -5.01 29.29
C ALA A 95 -19.49 -4.55 29.79
N ARG A 96 -18.41 -4.91 29.06
CA ARG A 96 -17.07 -4.42 29.38
C ARG A 96 -16.96 -2.91 29.24
N TRP A 97 -17.45 -2.33 28.15
CA TRP A 97 -17.39 -0.88 27.95
C TRP A 97 -18.22 -0.10 28.98
N ALA A 98 -19.35 -0.65 29.45
CA ALA A 98 -20.10 -0.06 30.56
C ALA A 98 -19.32 -0.10 31.88
N ALA A 99 -18.65 -1.22 32.18
CA ALA A 99 -17.80 -1.34 33.37
C ALA A 99 -16.64 -0.33 33.36
N LEU A 100 -16.17 0.08 32.18
CA LEU A 100 -15.16 1.13 32.00
C LEU A 100 -15.74 2.56 32.05
N GLY A 101 -17.07 2.70 32.14
CA GLY A 101 -17.76 3.98 32.08
C GLY A 101 -17.71 4.65 30.71
N LEU A 102 -17.49 3.89 29.63
CA LEU A 102 -17.50 4.40 28.26
C LEU A 102 -18.93 4.55 27.73
N VAL A 103 -19.84 3.69 28.16
CA VAL A 103 -21.28 3.75 27.87
C VAL A 103 -22.06 3.55 29.16
N SER A 104 -23.29 4.04 29.22
CA SER A 104 -24.15 3.86 30.38
C SER A 104 -24.67 2.42 30.48
N GLU A 105 -24.88 1.93 31.71
CA GLU A 105 -25.48 0.61 31.94
C GLU A 105 -26.90 0.50 31.33
N ALA A 106 -27.61 1.63 31.21
CA ALA A 106 -28.92 1.68 30.57
C ALA A 106 -28.84 1.36 29.06
N PHE A 107 -27.69 1.64 28.43
CA PHE A 107 -27.49 1.50 26.99
C PHE A 107 -27.04 0.10 26.55
N ILE A 108 -26.76 -0.81 27.50
CA ILE A 108 -26.24 -2.16 27.21
C ILE A 108 -27.29 -3.27 27.35
N THR A 109 -28.56 -2.92 27.52
CA THR A 109 -29.64 -3.93 27.50
C THR A 109 -29.78 -4.51 26.09
N SER A 110 -30.18 -5.78 25.97
CA SER A 110 -30.35 -6.42 24.65
C SER A 110 -31.25 -5.62 23.71
N SER A 111 -32.33 -5.04 24.23
CA SER A 111 -33.23 -4.18 23.45
C SER A 111 -32.53 -2.91 22.95
N GLN A 112 -31.70 -2.27 23.77
CA GLN A 112 -30.96 -1.06 23.37
C GLN A 112 -29.84 -1.38 22.40
N ILE A 113 -29.10 -2.49 22.60
CA ILE A 113 -28.07 -2.94 21.67
C ILE A 113 -28.67 -3.19 20.28
N LEU A 114 -29.81 -3.90 20.22
CA LEU A 114 -30.50 -4.17 18.95
C LEU A 114 -31.12 -2.91 18.32
N ALA A 115 -31.69 -2.01 19.14
CA ALA A 115 -32.23 -0.74 18.65
C ALA A 115 -31.15 0.17 18.06
N ASN A 116 -29.90 0.02 18.51
CA ASN A 116 -28.75 0.83 18.09
C ASN A 116 -27.70 0.00 17.34
N LEU A 117 -28.12 -1.06 16.66
CA LEU A 117 -27.21 -2.03 16.01
C LEU A 117 -26.18 -1.36 15.10
N GLU A 118 -26.61 -0.37 14.30
CA GLU A 118 -25.70 0.35 13.40
C GLU A 118 -24.67 1.20 14.15
N SER A 119 -25.08 1.87 15.25
CA SER A 119 -24.16 2.63 16.10
C SER A 119 -23.12 1.73 16.77
N TRP A 120 -23.54 0.56 17.27
CA TRP A 120 -22.64 -0.44 17.84
C TRP A 120 -21.68 -1.02 16.81
N GLY A 121 -22.17 -1.37 15.61
CA GLY A 121 -21.32 -1.84 14.52
C GLY A 121 -20.38 -0.74 13.96
N ALA A 122 -20.74 0.53 14.13
CA ALA A 122 -19.92 1.68 13.74
C ALA A 122 -18.99 2.18 14.85
N ALA A 123 -18.97 1.53 16.02
CA ALA A 123 -18.17 1.96 17.17
C ALA A 123 -16.66 1.89 16.95
N LEU A 124 -16.22 1.19 15.91
CA LEU A 124 -14.86 1.21 15.40
C LEU A 124 -14.89 1.72 13.96
N ALA A 125 -14.27 2.87 13.71
CA ALA A 125 -14.16 3.45 12.38
C ALA A 125 -12.70 3.47 11.91
N VAL A 126 -12.47 3.19 10.64
CA VAL A 126 -11.16 3.30 9.99
C VAL A 126 -11.27 4.29 8.84
N VAL A 127 -10.51 5.38 8.91
CA VAL A 127 -10.55 6.43 7.88
C VAL A 127 -9.23 6.47 7.11
N ARG A 128 -9.30 6.30 5.79
CA ARG A 128 -8.13 6.37 4.89
C ARG A 128 -8.44 7.14 3.60
N TYR A 129 -7.46 7.84 3.04
CA TYR A 129 -7.58 8.41 1.70
C TYR A 129 -7.55 7.32 0.62
N ILE A 130 -8.10 7.62 -0.56
CA ILE A 130 -8.00 6.80 -1.76
C ILE A 130 -7.02 7.47 -2.71
N ASP A 131 -5.93 6.76 -3.05
CA ASP A 131 -5.00 7.20 -4.08
C ASP A 131 -5.71 7.44 -5.43
N GLY A 132 -5.39 8.55 -6.08
CA GLY A 132 -5.90 8.90 -7.41
C GLY A 132 -7.30 9.54 -7.41
N LYS A 133 -7.86 9.89 -6.24
CA LYS A 133 -9.16 10.59 -6.11
C LYS A 133 -9.02 11.98 -5.50
N ASN A 134 -10.15 12.67 -5.29
CA ASN A 134 -10.24 14.00 -4.67
C ASN A 134 -9.43 14.15 -3.37
N GLY A 135 -9.28 13.09 -2.58
CA GLY A 135 -8.44 13.09 -1.38
C GLY A 135 -6.97 13.46 -1.66
N ASN A 136 -6.48 13.33 -2.89
CA ASN A 136 -5.17 13.79 -3.33
C ASN A 136 -5.04 15.31 -3.44
N ALA A 137 -6.16 16.05 -3.46
CA ALA A 137 -6.15 17.50 -3.52
C ALA A 137 -6.33 18.17 -2.14
N MET A 138 -6.74 17.42 -1.11
CA MET A 138 -7.11 17.98 0.21
C MET A 138 -5.93 18.13 1.18
N TRP A 139 -4.79 18.61 0.70
CA TRP A 139 -3.57 18.76 1.51
C TRP A 139 -3.65 19.87 2.56
N ARG A 140 -4.48 20.88 2.30
CA ARG A 140 -4.71 22.01 3.21
C ARG A 140 -5.60 21.65 4.41
N ASN A 141 -6.34 20.54 4.35
CA ASN A 141 -7.18 20.08 5.45
C ASN A 141 -6.35 19.25 6.44
N ARG A 142 -6.39 19.61 7.73
CA ARG A 142 -5.63 18.92 8.77
C ARG A 142 -6.05 17.45 8.92
N TRP A 143 -7.35 17.19 9.03
CA TRP A 143 -7.90 15.84 9.11
C TRP A 143 -7.55 14.94 7.92
N ALA A 144 -7.45 15.50 6.70
CA ALA A 144 -7.18 14.74 5.49
C ALA A 144 -5.77 14.14 5.52
N LYS A 145 -4.78 14.90 6.01
CA LYS A 145 -3.41 14.42 6.23
C LYS A 145 -3.31 13.33 7.31
N GLN A 146 -4.23 13.36 8.26
CA GLN A 146 -4.37 12.35 9.33
C GLN A 146 -5.13 11.11 8.87
N ALA A 147 -5.90 11.17 7.78
CA ALA A 147 -6.69 10.05 7.26
C ALA A 147 -5.83 9.05 6.47
N ARG A 148 -4.81 8.46 7.09
CA ARG A 148 -3.95 7.39 6.52
C ARG A 148 -4.20 6.04 7.20
N GLY A 149 -5.47 5.67 7.36
CA GLY A 149 -5.87 4.46 8.08
C GLY A 149 -5.87 4.63 9.58
N THR A 150 -6.20 5.84 10.05
CA THR A 150 -6.41 6.16 11.47
C THR A 150 -7.66 5.43 11.96
N VAL A 151 -7.55 4.83 13.16
CA VAL A 151 -8.61 4.06 13.78
C VAL A 151 -9.23 4.90 14.90
N LEU A 152 -10.55 5.02 14.87
CA LEU A 152 -11.33 5.79 15.82
C LEU A 152 -12.22 4.84 16.62
N PHE A 153 -12.26 5.04 17.93
CA PHE A 153 -13.40 4.65 18.75
C PHE A 153 -14.47 5.72 18.59
N VAL A 154 -15.68 5.28 18.30
CA VAL A 154 -16.86 6.13 18.13
C VAL A 154 -17.87 5.69 19.16
N ASN A 155 -18.12 6.49 20.18
CA ASN A 155 -19.03 6.10 21.24
C ASN A 155 -20.44 5.85 20.66
N PRO A 156 -21.03 4.66 20.88
CA PRO A 156 -22.32 4.34 20.29
C PRO A 156 -23.48 5.11 20.94
N GLU A 157 -23.29 5.64 22.16
CA GLU A 157 -24.26 6.44 22.90
C GLU A 157 -24.08 7.95 22.68
N ASP A 158 -22.84 8.46 22.77
CA ASP A 158 -22.53 9.89 22.61
C ASP A 158 -21.94 10.21 21.23
N LEU A 159 -22.67 10.98 20.40
CA LEU A 159 -22.21 11.39 19.07
C LEU A 159 -20.95 12.27 19.08
N GLY A 160 -20.66 12.93 20.21
CA GLY A 160 -19.50 13.81 20.38
C GLY A 160 -18.24 13.11 20.89
N ASP A 161 -18.35 11.93 21.48
CA ASP A 161 -17.19 11.20 22.02
C ASP A 161 -16.55 10.32 20.94
N VAL A 162 -15.53 10.87 20.31
CA VAL A 162 -14.68 10.19 19.31
C VAL A 162 -13.24 10.22 19.78
N ARG A 163 -12.60 9.06 19.87
CA ARG A 163 -11.23 8.92 20.38
C ARG A 163 -10.34 8.20 19.37
N VAL A 164 -9.07 8.56 19.30
CA VAL A 164 -8.13 7.88 18.41
C VAL A 164 -7.55 6.65 19.10
N LEU A 165 -7.77 5.49 18.48
CA LEU A 165 -7.25 4.21 18.93
C LEU A 165 -5.96 3.79 18.21
N SER A 166 -5.67 4.37 17.05
CA SER A 166 -4.42 4.17 16.32
C SER A 166 -4.21 5.33 15.36
N PHE A 167 -3.06 5.99 15.45
CA PHE A 167 -2.66 7.07 14.55
C PHE A 167 -1.40 6.65 13.82
N LYS A 168 -1.47 6.46 12.50
CA LYS A 168 -0.33 6.00 11.70
C LYS A 168 0.54 7.18 11.28
N LEU A 169 1.71 6.90 10.72
CA LEU A 169 2.54 7.90 10.04
C LEU A 169 1.67 8.74 9.08
N PRO A 170 1.61 10.08 9.21
CA PRO A 170 0.75 10.93 8.38
C PRO A 170 1.09 10.81 6.89
N ARG A 171 0.16 11.27 6.05
CA ARG A 171 0.41 11.36 4.62
C ARG A 171 1.46 12.45 4.37
N GLY A 172 2.46 12.14 3.54
CA GLY A 172 3.46 13.11 3.08
C GLY A 172 3.42 13.29 1.58
N ALA A 173 3.44 14.54 1.15
CA ALA A 173 3.43 14.89 -0.26
C ALA A 173 4.77 14.55 -0.91
N GLU A 174 4.73 14.06 -2.14
CA GLU A 174 5.91 14.03 -3.00
C GLU A 174 6.27 15.47 -3.39
N VAL A 175 7.53 15.85 -3.23
CA VAL A 175 8.08 17.15 -3.62
C VAL A 175 9.20 16.96 -4.63
N LYS A 176 9.41 17.96 -5.50
CA LYS A 176 10.44 17.94 -6.55
C LYS A 176 11.53 18.97 -6.26
N SER A 177 12.76 18.61 -6.56
CA SER A 177 13.88 19.55 -6.72
C SER A 177 14.04 19.97 -8.18
N PHE A 178 14.87 20.98 -8.45
CA PHE A 178 15.17 21.39 -9.84
C PHE A 178 15.70 20.25 -10.71
N LEU A 179 16.46 19.31 -10.14
CA LEU A 179 17.01 18.14 -10.85
C LEU A 179 15.93 17.24 -11.45
N HIS A 180 14.75 17.16 -10.84
CA HIS A 180 13.64 16.37 -11.38
C HIS A 180 13.19 16.93 -12.72
N THR A 181 13.08 18.24 -12.83
CA THR A 181 12.73 18.93 -14.08
C THR A 181 13.81 18.70 -15.13
N ASP A 182 15.08 18.83 -14.74
CA ASP A 182 16.23 18.59 -15.65
C ASP A 182 16.29 17.13 -16.15
N TRP A 183 15.81 16.18 -15.35
CA TRP A 183 15.72 14.76 -15.70
C TRP A 183 14.40 14.34 -16.34
N GLY A 184 13.53 15.29 -16.70
CA GLY A 184 12.28 15.01 -17.40
C GLY A 184 11.15 14.43 -16.53
N VAL A 185 11.22 14.59 -15.21
CA VAL A 185 10.13 14.21 -14.29
C VAL A 185 9.08 15.32 -14.26
N GLU A 186 8.14 15.23 -15.19
CA GLU A 186 7.05 16.20 -15.32
C GLU A 186 6.00 16.05 -14.22
N GLN A 187 5.75 14.82 -13.74
CA GLN A 187 4.63 14.51 -12.86
C GLN A 187 5.08 13.76 -11.59
N THR A 188 4.41 14.01 -10.47
CA THR A 188 4.50 13.20 -9.24
C THR A 188 3.16 12.55 -8.92
N GLN A 189 3.04 11.82 -7.80
CA GLN A 189 1.75 11.35 -7.29
C GLN A 189 0.78 12.49 -6.97
N ASP A 190 1.32 13.66 -6.62
CA ASP A 190 0.54 14.73 -6.00
C ASP A 190 0.39 15.95 -6.91
N PHE A 191 1.26 16.18 -7.91
CA PHE A 191 1.10 17.29 -8.87
C PHE A 191 1.82 17.09 -10.21
N GLU A 192 1.40 17.83 -11.24
CA GLU A 192 2.00 17.89 -12.58
C GLU A 192 2.69 19.25 -12.78
N GLY A 193 3.88 19.26 -13.39
CA GLY A 193 4.67 20.48 -13.60
C GLY A 193 4.92 21.25 -12.31
N ASP A 194 4.52 22.53 -12.30
CA ASP A 194 4.58 23.46 -11.16
C ASP A 194 3.19 23.66 -10.49
N ALA A 195 2.20 22.79 -10.76
CA ALA A 195 0.82 22.96 -10.29
C ALA A 195 0.60 22.46 -8.84
N TYR A 196 1.35 22.99 -7.88
CA TYR A 196 1.33 22.56 -6.47
C TYR A 196 0.67 23.57 -5.49
N SER A 197 -0.10 24.54 -5.98
CA SER A 197 -0.80 25.55 -5.15
C SER A 197 -1.83 24.96 -4.17
N HIS A 198 -2.36 23.78 -4.50
CA HIS A 198 -3.32 23.06 -3.68
C HIS A 198 -2.68 22.35 -2.47
N LEU A 199 -1.35 22.23 -2.43
CA LEU A 199 -0.62 21.73 -1.26
C LEU A 199 -0.77 22.69 -0.07
N ASP A 200 -0.45 22.23 1.14
CA ASP A 200 -0.39 23.12 2.29
C ASP A 200 0.79 24.09 2.20
N ASP A 201 0.68 25.23 2.88
CA ASP A 201 1.62 26.34 2.76
C ASP A 201 3.07 25.95 3.13
N TRP A 202 3.26 24.98 4.04
CA TRP A 202 4.58 24.53 4.43
C TRP A 202 5.20 23.62 3.35
N THR A 203 4.39 22.77 2.73
CA THR A 203 4.80 21.97 1.57
C THR A 203 5.09 22.85 0.36
N ILE A 204 4.29 23.88 0.08
CA ILE A 204 4.56 24.86 -0.99
C ILE A 204 5.91 25.53 -0.79
N LYS A 205 6.17 26.05 0.42
CA LYS A 205 7.45 26.65 0.76
C LYS A 205 8.63 25.69 0.57
N THR A 206 8.42 24.41 0.91
CA THR A 206 9.43 23.36 0.71
C THR A 206 9.71 23.14 -0.78
N CYS A 207 8.67 23.03 -1.62
CA CYS A 207 8.82 22.94 -3.07
C CYS A 207 9.57 24.15 -3.65
N ASP A 208 9.21 25.36 -3.23
CA ASP A 208 9.85 26.58 -3.70
C ASP A 208 11.35 26.58 -3.34
N CYS A 209 11.71 26.27 -2.09
CA CYS A 209 13.11 26.18 -1.67
C CYS A 209 13.90 25.12 -2.47
N LEU A 210 13.33 23.93 -2.68
CA LEU A 210 13.98 22.84 -3.43
C LEU A 210 14.15 23.16 -4.94
N ARG A 211 13.30 24.03 -5.48
CA ARG A 211 13.33 24.43 -6.89
C ARG A 211 14.29 25.60 -7.15
N VAL A 212 14.27 26.63 -6.32
CA VAL A 212 15.04 27.87 -6.59
C VAL A 212 16.42 27.88 -5.93
N GLY A 213 16.68 26.97 -5.00
CA GLY A 213 17.85 27.03 -4.14
C GLY A 213 17.59 27.89 -2.91
N GLY A 214 17.61 27.30 -1.72
CA GLY A 214 17.37 28.04 -0.49
C GLY A 214 17.68 27.28 0.79
N SER A 215 17.77 28.04 1.89
CA SER A 215 17.94 27.46 3.22
C SER A 215 16.70 26.67 3.61
N ILE A 216 16.93 25.44 4.05
CA ILE A 216 15.89 24.53 4.54
C ILE A 216 16.49 23.63 5.60
N SER A 217 15.87 23.59 6.78
CA SER A 217 16.34 22.77 7.88
C SER A 217 15.51 21.49 7.96
N GLY A 218 16.18 20.35 8.04
CA GLY A 218 15.49 19.09 8.25
C GLY A 218 16.40 17.88 8.25
N TYR A 219 15.78 16.71 8.12
CA TYR A 219 16.48 15.43 8.04
C TYR A 219 15.99 14.65 6.84
N LEU A 220 16.92 14.23 5.99
CA LEU A 220 16.66 13.20 4.99
C LEU A 220 16.84 11.84 5.65
N SER A 221 15.91 10.93 5.43
CA SER A 221 16.01 9.52 5.80
C SER A 221 15.74 8.70 4.55
N PHE A 222 16.40 7.55 4.41
CA PHE A 222 16.16 6.70 3.25
C PHE A 222 14.68 6.31 3.16
N LYS A 223 14.11 6.44 1.96
CA LYS A 223 12.76 5.96 1.70
C LYS A 223 12.84 4.53 1.16
N GLY A 224 12.63 3.56 2.05
CA GLY A 224 12.41 2.18 1.63
C GLY A 224 11.12 2.03 0.82
N ASP A 225 11.17 1.04 -0.07
CA ASP A 225 10.08 0.60 -0.95
C ASP A 225 9.63 -0.79 -0.51
N GLY A 226 9.00 -0.83 0.66
CA GLY A 226 8.44 -2.02 1.28
C GLY A 226 6.97 -1.84 1.58
N ALA A 227 6.52 -2.56 2.61
CA ALA A 227 5.16 -2.47 3.11
C ALA A 227 5.15 -1.83 4.50
N LEU A 228 4.31 -0.81 4.68
CA LEU A 228 4.12 -0.22 6.01
C LEU A 228 3.45 -1.23 6.94
N PHE A 229 4.18 -1.62 7.97
CA PHE A 229 3.68 -2.32 9.14
C PHE A 229 3.53 -1.34 10.30
N THR A 230 2.45 -1.46 11.04
CA THR A 230 2.23 -0.67 12.24
C THR A 230 1.89 -1.59 13.39
N LEU A 231 2.45 -1.29 14.56
CA LEU A 231 2.10 -1.97 15.80
C LEU A 231 1.59 -0.90 16.76
N THR A 232 0.31 -0.97 17.10
CA THR A 232 -0.23 -0.12 18.17
C THR A 232 -0.05 -0.82 19.50
N LEU A 233 0.54 -0.11 20.45
CA LEU A 233 0.80 -0.54 21.82
C LEU A 233 -0.17 0.24 22.69
N ALA A 234 -1.16 -0.46 23.21
CA ALA A 234 -2.20 0.12 24.07
C ALA A 234 -2.00 -0.36 25.50
N THR A 235 -2.05 0.56 26.45
CA THR A 235 -2.03 0.27 27.90
C THR A 235 -3.21 0.90 28.62
N GLY A 236 -3.40 0.59 29.90
CA GLY A 236 -4.45 1.18 30.73
C GLY A 236 -5.85 1.02 30.14
N ARG A 237 -6.65 2.09 30.12
CA ARG A 237 -8.02 2.06 29.60
C ARG A 237 -8.09 1.76 28.11
N ALA A 238 -7.09 2.19 27.35
CA ALA A 238 -7.02 1.88 25.93
C ALA A 238 -6.82 0.39 25.66
N ALA A 239 -6.02 -0.30 26.47
CA ALA A 239 -5.86 -1.75 26.38
C ALA A 239 -7.19 -2.46 26.64
N GLU A 240 -7.92 -2.04 27.67
CA GLU A 240 -9.23 -2.57 28.03
C GLU A 240 -10.28 -2.36 26.93
N LEU A 241 -10.16 -1.29 26.15
CA LEU A 241 -11.01 -1.01 24.99
C LEU A 241 -10.66 -1.94 23.81
N TRP A 242 -9.38 -2.11 23.51
CA TRP A 242 -8.90 -2.95 22.39
C TRP A 242 -9.09 -4.44 22.62
N GLN A 243 -8.89 -4.92 23.85
CA GLN A 243 -8.88 -6.36 24.13
C GLN A 243 -10.15 -7.12 23.68
N PRO A 244 -11.39 -6.69 24.01
CA PRO A 244 -12.59 -7.37 23.52
C PRO A 244 -12.72 -7.32 21.98
N ILE A 245 -12.25 -6.25 21.34
CA ILE A 245 -12.25 -6.14 19.87
C ILE A 245 -11.32 -7.20 19.27
N LEU A 246 -10.13 -7.42 19.84
CA LEU A 246 -9.18 -8.43 19.35
C LEU A 246 -9.65 -9.86 19.62
N GLU A 247 -10.33 -10.09 20.74
CA GLU A 247 -10.94 -11.39 21.05
C GLU A 247 -12.01 -11.75 20.00
N LEU A 248 -12.86 -10.77 19.65
CA LEU A 248 -13.95 -10.93 18.69
C LEU A 248 -13.49 -10.98 17.22
N CYS A 249 -12.59 -10.07 16.82
CA CYS A 249 -12.23 -9.86 15.42
C CYS A 249 -10.81 -10.28 15.05
N GLY A 250 -9.93 -10.53 16.03
CA GLY A 250 -8.55 -10.91 15.77
C GLY A 250 -8.43 -12.31 15.17
N GLY A 251 -7.77 -12.41 14.02
CA GLY A 251 -7.37 -13.69 13.44
C GLY A 251 -6.30 -14.41 14.28
N PRO A 252 -5.95 -15.67 13.94
CA PRO A 252 -4.97 -16.46 14.69
C PRO A 252 -3.62 -15.74 14.88
N TRP A 253 -3.14 -15.07 13.84
CA TRP A 253 -1.86 -14.35 13.88
C TRP A 253 -1.87 -13.15 14.85
N VAL A 254 -2.96 -12.38 14.89
CA VAL A 254 -3.12 -11.26 15.83
C VAL A 254 -3.23 -11.75 17.28
N LYS A 255 -3.93 -12.87 17.47
CA LYS A 255 -4.05 -13.52 18.78
C LYS A 255 -2.69 -14.02 19.28
N ALA A 256 -1.84 -14.53 18.39
CA ALA A 256 -0.47 -14.93 18.71
C ALA A 256 0.39 -13.75 19.22
N TRP A 257 0.33 -12.56 18.60
CA TRP A 257 1.01 -11.36 19.12
C TRP A 257 0.63 -11.04 20.56
N ASN A 258 -0.67 -11.10 20.87
CA ASN A 258 -1.19 -10.77 22.20
C ASN A 258 -0.92 -11.89 23.21
N GLN A 259 -0.82 -13.14 22.78
CA GLN A 259 -0.35 -14.23 23.62
C GLN A 259 1.13 -14.04 23.99
N LEU A 260 2.00 -13.76 23.02
CA LEU A 260 3.41 -13.48 23.28
C LEU A 260 3.59 -12.27 24.19
N CYS A 261 2.85 -11.18 23.95
CA CYS A 261 2.91 -9.98 24.78
C CYS A 261 2.59 -10.30 26.23
N ARG A 262 1.49 -11.03 26.49
CA ARG A 262 1.11 -11.45 27.84
C ARG A 262 2.18 -12.32 28.49
N ASN A 263 2.74 -13.29 27.77
CA ASN A 263 3.80 -14.14 28.30
C ASN A 263 5.03 -13.31 28.70
N VAL A 264 5.47 -12.41 27.83
CA VAL A 264 6.61 -11.52 28.08
C VAL A 264 6.35 -10.58 29.27
N CYS A 265 5.15 -10.02 29.40
CA CYS A 265 4.80 -9.19 30.55
C CYS A 265 4.83 -10.00 31.85
N VAL A 266 4.27 -11.22 31.86
CA VAL A 266 4.28 -12.11 33.03
C VAL A 266 5.71 -12.50 33.42
N GLU A 267 6.54 -12.90 32.45
CA GLU A 267 7.96 -13.20 32.66
C GLU A 267 8.73 -12.00 33.23
N GLY A 268 8.39 -10.79 32.79
CA GLY A 268 8.99 -9.54 33.24
C GLY A 268 8.44 -8.99 34.56
N GLY A 269 7.43 -9.63 35.17
CA GLY A 269 6.76 -9.11 36.36
C GLY A 269 6.03 -7.79 36.13
N ILE A 270 5.49 -7.58 34.92
CA ILE A 270 4.78 -6.36 34.51
C ILE A 270 3.28 -6.57 34.75
N ASP A 271 2.74 -5.86 35.73
CA ASP A 271 1.31 -5.91 36.11
C ASP A 271 0.41 -5.08 35.18
N GLU A 272 1.00 -4.23 34.33
CA GLU A 272 0.24 -3.39 33.39
C GLU A 272 -0.30 -4.22 32.20
N ALA A 273 -1.60 -4.09 31.93
CA ALA A 273 -2.22 -4.66 30.75
C ALA A 273 -1.69 -3.97 29.49
N LEU A 274 -0.88 -4.68 28.71
CA LEU A 274 -0.36 -4.23 27.41
C LEU A 274 -0.92 -5.12 26.31
N VAL A 275 -1.46 -4.48 25.28
CA VAL A 275 -2.06 -5.12 24.11
C VAL A 275 -1.33 -4.65 22.85
N LEU A 276 -1.07 -5.58 21.93
CA LEU A 276 -0.40 -5.33 20.66
C LEU A 276 -1.39 -5.48 19.50
N ILE A 277 -1.52 -4.42 18.70
CA ILE A 277 -2.45 -4.38 17.57
C ILE A 277 -1.64 -4.20 16.29
N PRO A 278 -1.25 -5.30 15.62
CA PRO A 278 -0.57 -5.23 14.34
C PRO A 278 -1.55 -4.90 13.22
N ALA A 279 -1.14 -4.01 12.31
CA ALA A 279 -1.93 -3.56 11.18
C ALA A 279 -1.03 -3.04 10.04
N THR A 280 -1.57 -2.96 8.83
CA THR A 280 -0.92 -2.30 7.69
C THR A 280 -1.63 -0.99 7.33
N ASN A 281 -1.18 -0.31 6.27
CA ASN A 281 -1.92 0.83 5.72
C ASN A 281 -3.37 0.45 5.39
N GLY A 282 -4.32 1.15 6.01
CA GLY A 282 -5.73 1.04 5.66
C GLY A 282 -6.56 -0.04 6.37
N VAL A 283 -5.98 -0.84 7.27
CA VAL A 283 -6.73 -1.78 8.13
C VAL A 283 -6.60 -1.42 9.61
N ALA A 284 -7.63 -1.70 10.42
CA ALA A 284 -7.54 -1.51 11.88
C ALA A 284 -6.68 -2.60 12.54
N ILE A 285 -6.83 -3.82 12.04
CA ILE A 285 -6.19 -5.04 12.54
C ILE A 285 -5.81 -5.84 11.29
N MET A 286 -4.65 -6.48 11.31
CA MET A 286 -4.21 -7.32 10.21
C MET A 286 -5.03 -8.61 10.12
N GLU A 287 -5.52 -8.92 8.92
CA GLU A 287 -6.17 -10.18 8.57
C GLU A 287 -5.22 -10.99 7.67
N ASP A 288 -5.71 -11.88 6.81
CA ASP A 288 -4.88 -12.84 6.07
C ASP A 288 -3.92 -12.19 5.05
N PHE A 289 -4.27 -11.04 4.48
CA PHE A 289 -3.46 -10.36 3.47
C PHE A 289 -2.12 -9.85 4.06
N MET A 290 -0.99 -10.18 3.41
CA MET A 290 0.40 -9.86 3.80
C MET A 290 0.91 -10.46 5.11
N VAL A 291 0.15 -11.33 5.80
CA VAL A 291 0.65 -11.98 7.05
C VAL A 291 1.95 -12.75 6.82
N GLY A 292 2.04 -13.48 5.71
CA GLY A 292 3.26 -14.19 5.32
C GLY A 292 4.44 -13.24 5.08
N TYR A 293 4.20 -12.15 4.32
CA TYR A 293 5.18 -11.10 4.06
C TYR A 293 5.71 -10.47 5.37
N MET A 294 4.81 -10.00 6.23
CA MET A 294 5.13 -9.32 7.48
C MET A 294 5.87 -10.24 8.45
N THR A 295 5.42 -11.49 8.59
CA THR A 295 6.08 -12.46 9.46
C THR A 295 7.50 -12.75 8.99
N THR A 296 7.69 -12.92 7.68
CA THR A 296 9.00 -13.15 7.09
C THR A 296 9.92 -11.95 7.32
N GLY A 297 9.48 -10.76 6.93
CA GLY A 297 10.28 -9.54 7.04
C GLY A 297 10.62 -9.17 8.48
N ILE A 298 9.69 -9.34 9.43
CA ILE A 298 9.93 -9.06 10.85
C ILE A 298 10.87 -10.09 11.46
N LEU A 299 10.57 -11.39 11.36
CA LEU A 299 11.36 -12.41 12.07
C LEU A 299 12.76 -12.57 11.48
N VAL A 300 12.89 -12.54 10.14
CA VAL A 300 14.21 -12.62 9.50
C VAL A 300 14.94 -11.29 9.61
N GLY A 301 14.25 -10.17 9.36
CA GLY A 301 14.86 -8.85 9.38
C GLY A 301 15.38 -8.42 10.74
N THR A 302 14.78 -8.91 11.83
CA THR A 302 15.27 -8.66 13.20
C THR A 302 16.26 -9.70 13.69
N GLY A 303 16.59 -10.71 12.87
CA GLY A 303 17.47 -11.81 13.24
C GLY A 303 16.86 -12.81 14.23
N ALA A 304 15.56 -12.71 14.52
CA ALA A 304 14.85 -13.64 15.42
C ALA A 304 14.71 -15.06 14.82
N ALA A 305 14.75 -15.16 13.50
CA ALA A 305 14.81 -16.43 12.78
C ALA A 305 15.66 -16.30 11.50
N THR A 306 16.11 -17.43 10.97
CA THR A 306 16.64 -17.48 9.60
C THR A 306 15.52 -17.78 8.62
N ARG A 307 15.67 -17.36 7.36
CA ARG A 307 14.70 -17.68 6.30
C ARG A 307 14.52 -19.19 6.12
N ASP A 308 15.60 -19.96 6.21
CA ASP A 308 15.56 -21.42 6.14
C ASP A 308 14.79 -22.06 7.31
N GLY A 309 14.95 -21.52 8.52
CA GLY A 309 14.18 -21.97 9.68
C GLY A 309 12.68 -21.72 9.52
N LEU A 310 12.28 -20.60 8.93
CA LEU A 310 10.87 -20.34 8.62
C LEU A 310 10.34 -21.24 7.50
N LEU A 311 11.16 -21.57 6.50
CA LEU A 311 10.81 -22.52 5.44
C LEU A 311 10.57 -23.93 5.99
N GLU A 312 11.33 -24.36 7.00
CA GLU A 312 11.14 -25.64 7.68
C GLU A 312 9.75 -25.71 8.33
N ILE A 313 9.36 -24.67 9.08
CA ILE A 313 8.02 -24.57 9.69
C ILE A 313 6.92 -24.67 8.62
N GLN A 314 7.07 -23.96 7.50
CA GLN A 314 6.10 -24.03 6.41
C GLN A 314 6.02 -25.45 5.81
N ARG A 315 7.16 -26.14 5.63
CA ARG A 315 7.20 -27.52 5.11
C ARG A 315 6.54 -28.52 6.06
N GLU A 316 6.59 -28.27 7.36
CA GLU A 316 5.90 -29.05 8.40
C GLU A 316 4.38 -28.75 8.46
N GLY A 317 3.88 -27.84 7.60
CA GLY A 317 2.48 -27.43 7.58
C GLY A 317 2.14 -26.33 8.60
N GLY A 318 3.15 -25.72 9.23
CA GLY A 318 2.99 -24.61 10.15
C GLY A 318 2.57 -23.32 9.45
N THR A 319 1.91 -22.46 10.23
CA THR A 319 1.40 -21.16 9.81
C THR A 319 2.34 -20.02 10.22
N ALA A 320 2.08 -18.82 9.71
CA ALA A 320 2.75 -17.61 10.17
C ALA A 320 2.56 -17.34 11.67
N ALA A 321 1.42 -17.74 12.25
CA ALA A 321 1.17 -17.61 13.69
C ALA A 321 2.08 -18.55 14.49
N ASP A 322 2.31 -19.77 14.00
CA ASP A 322 3.21 -20.74 14.62
C ASP A 322 4.66 -20.26 14.57
N ALA A 323 5.08 -19.71 13.43
CA ALA A 323 6.40 -19.09 13.29
C ALA A 323 6.60 -17.92 14.26
N LEU A 324 5.60 -17.05 14.39
CA LEU A 324 5.62 -15.96 15.34
C LEU A 324 5.71 -16.47 16.79
N LEU A 325 4.91 -17.46 17.19
CA LEU A 325 4.95 -18.03 18.54
C LEU A 325 6.30 -18.69 18.86
N ARG A 326 6.95 -19.28 17.85
CA ARG A 326 8.24 -19.97 18.01
C ARG A 326 9.42 -19.00 18.12
N HIS A 327 9.41 -17.89 17.37
CA HIS A 327 10.58 -17.03 17.22
C HIS A 327 10.37 -15.58 17.67
N GLY A 328 9.13 -15.11 17.83
CA GLY A 328 8.80 -13.70 18.04
C GLY A 328 9.07 -13.14 19.45
N THR A 329 9.39 -13.99 20.43
CA THR A 329 9.48 -13.60 21.84
C THR A 329 10.46 -12.45 22.09
N ASP A 330 11.66 -12.49 21.50
CA ASP A 330 12.70 -11.47 21.74
C ASP A 330 12.34 -10.11 21.13
N PHE A 331 11.69 -10.14 19.97
CA PHE A 331 11.18 -8.93 19.33
C PHE A 331 10.05 -8.31 20.16
N VAL A 332 9.09 -9.12 20.63
CA VAL A 332 8.03 -8.67 21.54
C VAL A 332 8.62 -8.11 22.83
N ARG A 333 9.63 -8.75 23.41
CA ARG A 333 10.34 -8.22 24.59
C ARG A 333 10.95 -6.85 24.34
N SER A 334 11.50 -6.62 23.15
CA SER A 334 12.04 -5.31 22.76
C SER A 334 10.94 -4.25 22.65
N LEU A 335 9.77 -4.60 22.14
CA LEU A 335 8.60 -3.72 22.08
C LEU A 335 8.07 -3.35 23.48
N VAL A 336 7.92 -4.34 24.37
CA VAL A 336 7.49 -4.13 25.76
C VAL A 336 8.48 -3.22 26.49
N ARG A 337 9.78 -3.48 26.37
CA ARG A 337 10.83 -2.63 26.95
C ARG A 337 10.84 -1.22 26.37
N PHE A 338 10.66 -1.08 25.06
CA PHE A 338 10.61 0.25 24.45
C PHE A 338 9.41 1.07 24.95
N ARG A 339 8.26 0.42 25.15
CA ARG A 339 7.04 1.05 25.66
C ARG A 339 7.11 1.41 27.14
N LEU A 340 7.56 0.47 27.97
CA LEU A 340 7.47 0.56 29.44
C LEU A 340 8.80 0.89 30.13
N GLY A 341 9.92 0.80 29.40
CA GLY A 341 11.28 1.03 29.90
C GLY A 341 11.77 2.48 29.83
N GLY A 342 10.86 3.45 29.70
CA GLY A 342 11.17 4.88 29.80
C GLY A 342 11.46 5.62 28.49
N SER A 343 11.86 4.92 27.40
CA SER A 343 12.13 5.58 26.09
C SER A 343 10.95 6.40 25.56
N MET A 344 9.72 5.96 25.89
CA MET A 344 8.48 6.57 25.42
C MET A 344 7.69 7.31 26.52
N GLU A 345 8.26 7.44 27.72
CA GLU A 345 7.62 8.11 28.86
C GLU A 345 7.28 9.57 28.51
N SER A 346 8.12 10.22 27.70
CA SER A 346 7.91 11.59 27.22
C SER A 346 6.65 11.79 26.37
N LEU A 347 6.06 10.73 25.80
CA LEU A 347 4.87 10.87 24.96
C LEU A 347 3.56 10.93 25.75
N ALA A 348 3.58 10.58 27.04
CA ALA A 348 2.44 10.68 27.97
C ALA A 348 1.09 10.22 27.39
N SER A 349 1.09 9.12 26.61
CA SER A 349 -0.09 8.55 25.95
C SER A 349 -0.27 7.09 26.35
N GLU A 350 -1.51 6.66 26.56
CA GLU A 350 -1.90 5.25 26.73
C GLU A 350 -1.78 4.46 25.41
N ILE A 351 -1.77 5.16 24.27
CA ILE A 351 -1.75 4.56 22.93
C ILE A 351 -0.61 5.16 22.10
N VAL A 352 0.30 4.28 21.70
CA VAL A 352 1.41 4.61 20.80
C VAL A 352 1.36 3.69 19.60
N THR A 353 1.47 4.23 18.39
CA THR A 353 1.59 3.42 17.18
C THR A 353 3.00 3.51 16.63
N LEU A 354 3.71 2.39 16.66
CA LEU A 354 5.03 2.26 16.03
C LEU A 354 4.84 1.97 14.55
N SER A 355 5.62 2.63 13.70
CA SER A 355 5.62 2.43 12.25
C SER A 355 6.92 1.78 11.81
N PHE A 356 6.82 0.74 11.00
CA PHE A 356 7.93 0.03 10.41
C PHE A 356 7.75 -0.09 8.90
N GLU A 357 8.83 0.06 8.13
CA GLU A 357 8.88 -0.35 6.74
C GLU A 357 9.39 -1.79 6.69
N VAL A 358 8.52 -2.73 6.32
CA VAL A 358 8.89 -4.14 6.19
C VAL A 358 9.29 -4.40 4.75
N ILE A 359 10.50 -4.94 4.58
CA ILE A 359 11.07 -5.28 3.28
C ILE A 359 11.35 -6.77 3.29
N VAL A 360 10.90 -7.47 2.25
CA VAL A 360 11.20 -8.90 2.07
C VAL A 360 12.06 -9.06 0.83
N CYS A 361 13.14 -9.84 0.98
CA CYS A 361 14.06 -10.15 -0.10
C CYS A 361 13.30 -10.70 -1.31
N GLN A 362 13.60 -10.20 -2.51
CA GLN A 362 12.93 -10.57 -3.76
C GLN A 362 11.39 -10.36 -3.75
N GLN A 363 10.87 -9.52 -2.86
CA GLN A 363 9.45 -9.11 -2.84
C GLN A 363 8.47 -10.29 -2.64
N LYS A 364 8.89 -11.38 -2.00
CA LYS A 364 8.03 -12.55 -1.76
C LYS A 364 8.25 -13.12 -0.36
N GLY A 365 7.20 -13.11 0.46
CA GLY A 365 7.21 -13.74 1.78
C GLY A 365 7.10 -15.26 1.74
N LEU A 366 7.05 -15.84 2.92
CA LEU A 366 6.74 -17.25 3.17
C LEU A 366 5.26 -17.40 3.59
N PHE A 367 4.84 -18.63 3.91
CA PHE A 367 3.49 -18.98 4.41
C PHE A 367 2.37 -18.65 3.41
N ASN A 368 2.49 -19.17 2.19
CA ASN A 368 1.54 -18.95 1.06
C ASN A 368 1.42 -17.48 0.61
N ASP A 369 2.43 -16.67 0.90
CA ASP A 369 2.51 -15.32 0.37
C ASP A 369 2.81 -15.33 -1.14
N HIS A 370 2.38 -14.26 -1.82
CA HIS A 370 2.59 -14.07 -3.24
C HIS A 370 3.76 -13.11 -3.50
N TYR A 371 4.13 -12.98 -4.76
CA TYR A 371 5.09 -11.98 -5.19
C TYR A 371 4.40 -10.61 -5.26
N HIS A 372 4.97 -9.61 -4.58
CA HIS A 372 4.45 -8.25 -4.44
C HIS A 372 5.01 -7.35 -5.55
N ALA A 373 4.39 -7.43 -6.72
CA ALA A 373 4.83 -6.73 -7.93
C ALA A 373 4.63 -5.20 -7.90
N GLU A 374 3.85 -4.72 -6.93
CA GLU A 374 3.66 -3.30 -6.62
C GLU A 374 4.92 -2.64 -6.06
N LEU A 375 5.87 -3.41 -5.53
CA LEU A 375 7.17 -2.92 -5.06
C LEU A 375 8.12 -2.76 -6.27
N ALA A 376 8.74 -1.59 -6.41
CA ALA A 376 9.68 -1.23 -7.46
C ALA A 376 11.08 -1.78 -7.24
N VAL A 377 11.56 -1.77 -5.99
CA VAL A 377 12.95 -2.03 -5.63
C VAL A 377 13.06 -3.44 -5.07
N SER A 378 14.11 -4.14 -5.50
CA SER A 378 14.50 -5.42 -4.90
C SER A 378 15.67 -5.21 -3.96
N TYR A 379 15.58 -5.86 -2.80
CA TYR A 379 16.58 -5.79 -1.75
C TYR A 379 17.24 -7.15 -1.57
N GLY A 380 18.51 -7.14 -1.17
CA GLY A 380 19.29 -8.36 -0.96
C GLY A 380 18.95 -9.13 0.31
N ARG A 381 18.21 -8.53 1.26
CA ARG A 381 17.80 -9.18 2.52
C ARG A 381 16.44 -8.70 3.03
N ASP A 382 15.84 -9.50 3.90
CA ASP A 382 14.64 -9.18 4.66
C ASP A 382 14.96 -8.15 5.77
N ARG A 383 14.02 -7.25 6.07
CA ARG A 383 14.16 -6.19 7.10
C ARG A 383 12.83 -5.78 7.71
N ALA A 384 12.91 -5.18 8.90
CA ALA A 384 11.83 -4.39 9.50
C ALA A 384 12.42 -3.09 10.06
N LEU A 385 12.37 -2.03 9.25
CA LEU A 385 12.97 -0.74 9.57
C LEU A 385 12.02 0.11 10.40
N PHE A 386 12.41 0.48 11.61
CA PHE A 386 11.63 1.40 12.44
C PHE A 386 11.66 2.81 11.85
N LEU A 387 10.49 3.33 11.47
CA LEU A 387 10.33 4.66 10.89
C LEU A 387 10.08 5.73 11.95
N GLY A 388 9.51 5.33 13.10
CA GLY A 388 9.16 6.23 14.18
C GLY A 388 7.87 5.83 14.90
N ALA A 389 7.41 6.70 15.78
CA ALA A 389 6.27 6.47 16.64
C ALA A 389 5.26 7.63 16.61
N SER A 390 3.98 7.28 16.64
CA SER A 390 2.88 8.23 16.73
C SER A 390 2.30 8.25 18.14
N CYS A 391 2.11 9.46 18.69
CA CYS A 391 1.28 9.67 19.88
C CYS A 391 -0.17 9.89 19.44
N CYS A 392 -1.06 8.97 19.82
CA CYS A 392 -2.46 9.03 19.39
C CYS A 392 -3.26 10.14 20.10
N THR A 393 -2.84 10.57 21.28
CA THR A 393 -3.49 11.68 22.01
C THR A 393 -3.21 13.02 21.36
N THR A 394 -1.97 13.27 20.91
CA THR A 394 -1.58 14.54 20.29
C THR A 394 -1.66 14.53 18.77
N LEU A 395 -1.89 13.36 18.15
CA LEU A 395 -1.87 13.13 16.71
C LEU A 395 -0.58 13.62 16.06
N GLN A 396 0.53 13.38 16.75
CA GLN A 396 1.86 13.74 16.31
C GLN A 396 2.68 12.48 16.01
N PHE A 397 3.34 12.49 14.87
CA PHE A 397 4.34 11.49 14.51
C PHE A 397 5.74 12.01 14.85
N TYR A 398 6.54 11.14 15.43
CA TYR A 398 7.92 11.40 15.81
C TYR A 398 8.83 10.42 15.06
N PRO A 399 9.73 10.92 14.21
CA PRO A 399 10.66 10.09 13.44
C PRO A 399 11.58 9.23 14.32
N HIS A 400 12.09 8.14 13.76
CA HIS A 400 12.97 7.17 14.44
C HIS A 400 14.14 7.82 15.19
N TYR A 401 14.84 8.76 14.56
CA TYR A 401 15.98 9.47 15.13
C TYR A 401 15.64 10.41 16.31
N CYS A 402 14.37 10.58 16.67
CA CYS A 402 13.98 11.40 17.82
C CYS A 402 14.15 10.69 19.17
N PHE A 403 14.37 9.37 19.19
CA PHE A 403 14.48 8.60 20.43
C PHE A 403 15.55 7.52 20.34
N GLN A 404 16.04 7.07 21.49
CA GLN A 404 16.85 5.85 21.57
C GLN A 404 15.93 4.62 21.54
N HIS A 405 16.18 3.71 20.60
CA HIS A 405 15.38 2.50 20.41
C HIS A 405 16.26 1.29 20.04
N PRO A 406 15.75 0.05 20.24
CA PRO A 406 16.51 -1.16 19.93
C PRO A 406 16.35 -1.65 18.48
N PHE A 407 15.50 -1.00 17.67
CA PHE A 407 15.15 -1.45 16.33
C PHE A 407 16.15 -0.97 15.28
N GLU A 408 16.29 -1.76 14.20
CA GLU A 408 16.98 -1.32 12.98
C GLU A 408 16.25 -0.09 12.41
N GLU A 409 16.99 0.94 11.99
CA GLU A 409 16.43 2.17 11.41
C GLU A 409 17.01 2.47 10.02
N PRO A 410 16.32 3.29 9.21
CA PRO A 410 16.92 3.83 8.00
C PRO A 410 18.07 4.80 8.33
N LEU A 411 19.05 4.87 7.43
CA LEU A 411 20.09 5.89 7.52
C LEU A 411 19.49 7.28 7.32
N PHE A 412 20.05 8.27 8.00
CA PHE A 412 19.56 9.64 7.94
C PHE A 412 20.68 10.69 7.95
N TRP A 413 20.38 11.87 7.42
CA TRP A 413 21.30 12.99 7.21
C TRP A 413 20.63 14.31 7.63
N PRO A 414 21.27 15.15 8.46
CA PRO A 414 20.85 16.52 8.66
C PRO A 414 21.11 17.32 7.38
N VAL A 415 20.15 18.15 7.00
CA VAL A 415 20.26 19.06 5.85
C VAL A 415 19.91 20.47 6.27
N SER A 416 20.64 21.43 5.70
CA SER A 416 20.51 22.86 6.01
C SER A 416 20.27 23.72 4.76
N HIS A 417 20.47 23.13 3.58
CA HIS A 417 20.27 23.77 2.30
C HIS A 417 19.69 22.81 1.26
N SER A 418 18.92 23.34 0.29
CA SER A 418 18.38 22.55 -0.83
C SER A 418 19.47 21.89 -1.68
N ASP A 419 20.66 22.48 -1.73
CA ASP A 419 21.79 21.97 -2.51
C ASP A 419 22.32 20.65 -1.91
N ASP A 420 22.20 20.47 -0.59
CA ASP A 420 22.51 19.20 0.06
C ASP A 420 21.59 18.09 -0.48
N VAL A 421 20.29 18.40 -0.56
CA VAL A 421 19.26 17.49 -1.08
C VAL A 421 19.51 17.15 -2.54
N ALA A 422 19.81 18.16 -3.37
CA ALA A 422 20.08 17.96 -4.79
C ALA A 422 21.34 17.11 -5.01
N ARG A 423 22.43 17.40 -4.29
CA ARG A 423 23.68 16.62 -4.34
C ARG A 423 23.45 15.16 -3.95
N MET A 424 22.77 14.93 -2.83
CA MET A 424 22.47 13.57 -2.35
C MET A 424 21.57 12.79 -3.32
N LEU A 425 20.58 13.45 -3.92
CA LEU A 425 19.72 12.83 -4.93
C LEU A 425 20.51 12.46 -6.20
N ALA A 426 21.39 13.34 -6.68
CA ALA A 426 22.27 13.06 -7.81
C ALA A 426 23.27 11.93 -7.52
N ALA A 427 23.82 11.87 -6.31
CA ALA A 427 24.70 10.78 -5.89
C ALA A 427 23.95 9.44 -5.85
N LEU A 428 22.72 9.42 -5.33
CA LEU A 428 21.89 8.21 -5.29
C LEU A 428 21.53 7.70 -6.71
N GLU A 429 21.25 8.61 -7.64
CA GLU A 429 21.05 8.29 -9.06
C GLU A 429 22.29 7.65 -9.70
N LYS A 430 23.48 8.23 -9.47
CA LYS A 430 24.74 7.66 -9.96
C LYS A 430 25.01 6.29 -9.37
N LEU A 431 24.74 6.11 -8.08
CA LEU A 431 24.88 4.82 -7.41
C LEU A 431 23.91 3.78 -7.99
N ALA A 432 22.66 4.15 -8.24
CA ALA A 432 21.66 3.29 -8.89
C ALA A 432 22.08 2.86 -10.31
N ARG A 433 22.90 3.66 -10.99
CA ARG A 433 23.45 3.37 -12.33
C ARG A 433 24.81 2.67 -12.30
N LYS A 434 25.35 2.39 -11.10
CA LYS A 434 26.72 1.87 -10.87
C LYS A 434 27.82 2.79 -11.42
N GLU A 435 27.58 4.09 -11.48
CA GLU A 435 28.57 5.10 -11.87
C GLU A 435 29.50 5.49 -10.72
N ILE A 436 29.04 5.31 -9.48
CA ILE A 436 29.84 5.43 -8.26
C ILE A 436 29.65 4.19 -7.40
N THR A 437 30.60 3.89 -6.53
CA THR A 437 30.47 2.81 -5.53
C THR A 437 29.73 3.29 -4.28
N LYS A 438 29.35 2.33 -3.44
CA LYS A 438 28.71 2.59 -2.16
C LYS A 438 29.63 3.34 -1.20
N GLU A 439 30.92 3.01 -1.23
CA GLU A 439 31.97 3.66 -0.44
C GLU A 439 32.16 5.10 -0.89
N GLU A 440 32.17 5.36 -2.20
CA GLU A 440 32.21 6.72 -2.76
C GLU A 440 30.97 7.54 -2.36
N PHE A 441 29.79 6.92 -2.38
CA PHE A 441 28.54 7.55 -1.94
C PHE A 441 28.61 7.98 -0.48
N PHE A 442 29.01 7.09 0.44
CA PHE A 442 29.08 7.43 1.87
C PHE A 442 30.26 8.35 2.22
N ALA A 443 31.33 8.34 1.42
CA ALA A 443 32.41 9.32 1.55
C ALA A 443 31.95 10.74 1.19
N ASP A 444 31.15 10.89 0.13
CA ASP A 444 30.59 12.19 -0.28
C ASP A 444 29.41 12.60 0.62
N CYS A 445 28.55 11.65 0.98
CA CYS A 445 27.33 11.85 1.74
C CYS A 445 27.36 11.05 3.06
N PRO A 446 28.17 11.46 4.06
CA PRO A 446 28.28 10.72 5.32
C PRO A 446 26.98 10.83 6.15
N PRO A 447 26.37 9.70 6.57
CA PRO A 447 25.18 9.71 7.40
C PRO A 447 25.48 10.18 8.82
N ALA A 448 24.45 10.63 9.53
CA ALA A 448 24.58 11.00 10.94
C ALA A 448 24.78 9.79 11.86
N ALA A 449 24.20 8.65 11.52
CA ALA A 449 24.44 7.40 12.21
C ALA A 449 25.70 6.71 11.65
N VAL A 450 26.58 6.22 12.51
CA VAL A 450 27.76 5.46 12.09
C VAL A 450 27.30 4.12 11.51
N VAL A 451 27.76 3.81 10.29
CA VAL A 451 27.49 2.55 9.62
C VAL A 451 28.78 1.77 9.53
N GLU A 452 28.95 0.77 10.39
CA GLU A 452 30.09 -0.14 10.32
C GLU A 452 29.60 -1.59 10.44
N PRO A 453 29.90 -2.45 9.43
CA PRO A 453 30.64 -2.17 8.19
C PRO A 453 29.76 -1.50 7.10
N ILE A 454 30.37 -0.68 6.23
CA ILE A 454 29.66 0.03 5.14
C ILE A 454 29.02 -0.96 4.18
N GLU A 455 29.63 -2.12 3.97
CA GLU A 455 29.18 -3.21 3.11
C GLU A 455 27.77 -3.71 3.50
N ASP A 456 27.41 -3.61 4.78
CA ASP A 456 26.11 -4.05 5.30
C ASP A 456 25.02 -2.97 5.23
N ALA A 457 25.39 -1.72 4.90
CA ALA A 457 24.41 -0.65 4.69
C ALA A 457 23.43 -1.04 3.57
N ILE A 458 22.20 -0.56 3.63
CA ILE A 458 21.26 -0.76 2.53
C ILE A 458 21.00 0.57 1.88
N ILE A 459 20.94 0.53 0.56
CA ILE A 459 20.69 1.68 -0.28
C ILE A 459 19.25 1.58 -0.76
N ASP A 460 18.43 2.53 -0.35
CA ASP A 460 17.05 2.61 -0.78
C ASP A 460 16.96 3.51 -2.02
N TYR A 461 16.93 2.87 -3.19
CA TYR A 461 16.97 3.57 -4.49
C TYR A 461 15.68 4.32 -4.86
N GLU A 462 14.60 4.18 -4.08
CA GLU A 462 13.39 4.98 -4.29
C GLU A 462 13.65 6.46 -4.03
N GLY A 463 14.46 6.80 -3.02
CA GLY A 463 14.81 8.17 -2.68
C GLY A 463 14.78 8.44 -1.18
N TRP A 464 14.19 9.58 -0.82
CA TRP A 464 14.26 10.16 0.52
C TRP A 464 12.86 10.41 1.10
N VAL A 465 12.72 10.15 2.38
CA VAL A 465 11.79 10.85 3.25
C VAL A 465 12.48 12.13 3.71
N PHE A 466 11.81 13.27 3.60
CA PHE A 466 12.32 14.53 4.09
C PHE A 466 11.42 15.07 5.21
N HIS A 467 11.98 15.11 6.41
CA HIS A 467 11.38 15.72 7.59
C HIS A 467 11.82 17.17 7.71
N VAL A 468 11.01 18.09 7.21
CA VAL A 468 11.29 19.53 7.30
C VAL A 468 10.94 20.02 8.71
N MET A 469 11.89 20.71 9.35
CA MET A 469 11.74 21.24 10.69
C MET A 469 11.23 22.68 10.61
N ASP A 470 10.33 23.06 11.52
CA ASP A 470 9.80 24.43 11.56
C ASP A 470 10.88 25.38 12.10
N PRO A 471 11.36 26.35 11.31
CA PRO A 471 12.38 27.29 11.77
C PRO A 471 11.90 28.17 12.94
N CYS A 472 10.59 28.33 13.14
CA CYS A 472 10.04 29.12 14.25
C CYS A 472 9.98 28.35 15.58
N ASN A 473 10.00 27.01 15.53
CA ASN A 473 9.97 26.13 16.71
C ASN A 473 11.30 25.43 16.99
N ALA A 474 12.31 25.63 16.13
CA ALA A 474 13.68 25.21 16.36
C ALA A 474 14.36 26.11 17.40
N SER A 475 13.97 26.02 18.67
CA SER A 475 14.80 26.57 19.75
C SER A 475 16.13 25.80 19.78
N PRO A 476 17.29 26.44 19.56
CA PRO A 476 18.60 25.77 19.57
C PRO A 476 19.06 25.34 20.97
N LYS A 477 18.27 25.65 22.01
CA LYS A 477 18.57 25.32 23.40
C LYS A 477 17.48 24.38 23.91
N GLY A 478 17.87 23.12 24.10
CA GLY A 478 17.01 22.03 24.51
C GLY A 478 16.41 22.21 25.89
N THR A 479 15.33 22.98 26.00
CA THR A 479 14.32 22.71 27.01
C THR A 479 13.64 21.40 26.63
N LYS A 480 14.08 20.32 27.28
CA LYS A 480 13.37 19.03 27.31
C LYS A 480 11.89 19.30 27.57
N GLY A 481 11.03 19.16 26.57
CA GLY A 481 9.58 19.30 26.79
C GLY A 481 8.72 19.57 25.56
N THR A 482 9.23 20.24 24.53
CA THR A 482 8.46 20.50 23.30
C THR A 482 9.21 19.95 22.09
N LEU A 483 8.88 18.73 21.70
CA LEU A 483 9.36 18.13 20.46
C LEU A 483 8.82 18.95 19.28
N SER A 484 9.73 19.58 18.52
CA SER A 484 9.39 20.39 17.35
C SER A 484 8.54 19.59 16.38
N THR A 485 7.45 20.20 15.90
CA THR A 485 6.65 19.64 14.81
C THR A 485 7.51 19.56 13.54
N SER A 486 7.38 18.47 12.79
CA SER A 486 8.03 18.30 11.49
C SER A 486 6.99 18.02 10.39
N LEU A 487 7.29 18.48 9.18
CA LEU A 487 6.54 18.14 7.98
C LEU A 487 7.16 16.91 7.34
N TYR A 488 6.37 15.86 7.15
CA TYR A 488 6.78 14.64 6.45
C TYR A 488 6.52 14.79 4.93
N THR A 489 7.59 14.80 4.12
CA THR A 489 7.51 14.84 2.65
C THR A 489 8.38 13.74 2.04
N LYS A 490 8.26 13.50 0.73
CA LYS A 490 8.99 12.47 0.00
C LYS A 490 9.66 13.07 -1.22
N ILE A 491 10.89 12.65 -1.51
CA ILE A 491 11.66 13.04 -2.69
C ILE A 491 12.11 11.76 -3.36
N LYS A 492 11.75 11.52 -4.61
CA LYS A 492 12.05 10.24 -5.28
C LYS A 492 13.11 10.40 -6.35
N THR A 493 13.80 9.32 -6.70
CA THR A 493 14.76 9.31 -7.81
C THR A 493 14.01 9.35 -9.15
N ALA A 494 14.60 9.95 -10.19
CA ALA A 494 14.04 9.92 -11.55
C ALA A 494 14.01 8.49 -12.09
N VAL A 495 14.98 7.64 -11.74
CA VAL A 495 14.96 6.21 -12.06
C VAL A 495 13.75 5.52 -11.44
N TYR A 496 13.39 5.83 -10.18
CA TYR A 496 12.17 5.28 -9.58
C TYR A 496 10.91 5.69 -10.36
N TYR A 497 10.79 6.97 -10.74
CA TYR A 497 9.66 7.41 -11.57
C TYR A 497 9.59 6.64 -12.90
N ARG A 498 10.73 6.48 -13.59
CA ARG A 498 10.81 5.80 -14.89
C ARG A 498 10.35 4.34 -14.83
N PHE A 499 10.76 3.59 -13.81
CA PHE A 499 10.48 2.15 -13.71
C PHE A 499 9.30 1.77 -12.81
N HIS A 500 8.67 2.73 -12.11
CA HIS A 500 7.50 2.46 -11.27
C HIS A 500 6.26 3.27 -11.64
N LYS A 501 6.39 4.60 -11.78
CA LYS A 501 5.23 5.51 -11.82
C LYS A 501 4.88 6.07 -13.21
N LEU A 502 5.87 6.26 -14.08
CA LEU A 502 5.74 7.04 -15.32
C LEU A 502 6.53 6.40 -16.46
N SER A 503 6.07 5.25 -16.93
CA SER A 503 6.69 4.58 -18.09
C SER A 503 5.94 4.92 -19.38
N LYS A 504 6.09 6.16 -19.87
CA LYS A 504 5.57 6.53 -21.21
C LYS A 504 6.65 6.49 -22.29
N ASP A 505 7.92 6.65 -21.91
CA ASP A 505 9.05 6.62 -22.84
C ASP A 505 9.80 5.28 -22.72
N LEU A 506 9.43 4.35 -23.61
CA LEU A 506 10.03 3.03 -23.67
C LEU A 506 11.51 3.08 -24.10
N GLU A 507 11.87 3.98 -25.01
CA GLU A 507 13.23 4.10 -25.55
C GLU A 507 14.22 4.49 -24.45
N GLN A 508 13.91 5.55 -23.69
CA GLN A 508 14.72 5.94 -22.53
C GLN A 508 14.74 4.86 -21.44
N SER A 509 13.62 4.15 -21.25
CA SER A 509 13.55 3.05 -20.27
C SER A 509 14.47 1.90 -20.66
N LEU A 510 14.54 1.55 -21.95
CA LEU A 510 15.45 0.53 -22.46
C LEU A 510 16.92 0.97 -22.41
N GLU A 511 17.21 2.25 -22.61
CA GLU A 511 18.57 2.79 -22.48
C GLU A 511 19.11 2.66 -21.04
N VAL A 512 18.27 2.97 -20.05
CA VAL A 512 18.67 3.00 -18.64
C VAL A 512 18.56 1.64 -17.95
N ALA A 513 17.67 0.76 -18.43
CA ALA A 513 17.41 -0.53 -17.80
C ALA A 513 18.67 -1.39 -17.53
N PRO A 514 19.67 -1.50 -18.44
CA PRO A 514 20.88 -2.28 -18.21
C PRO A 514 21.67 -1.83 -16.97
N LEU A 515 21.63 -0.53 -16.67
CA LEU A 515 22.36 0.09 -15.58
C LEU A 515 21.69 -0.18 -14.23
N VAL A 516 20.35 -0.20 -14.21
CA VAL A 516 19.56 -0.18 -12.96
C VAL A 516 18.84 -1.50 -12.65
N GLN A 517 18.85 -2.49 -13.55
CA GLN A 517 18.14 -3.78 -13.38
C GLN A 517 18.48 -4.55 -12.10
N HIS A 518 19.65 -4.29 -11.50
CA HIS A 518 20.07 -4.90 -10.25
C HIS A 518 19.27 -4.38 -9.04
N ALA A 519 18.77 -3.13 -9.12
CA ALA A 519 17.96 -2.48 -8.10
C ALA A 519 16.46 -2.57 -8.44
N PHE A 520 16.10 -2.50 -9.72
CA PHE A 520 14.71 -2.45 -10.19
C PHE A 520 14.35 -3.70 -11.01
N PRO A 521 13.63 -4.70 -10.46
CA PRO A 521 13.26 -5.92 -11.20
C PRO A 521 12.45 -5.66 -12.47
N LYS A 522 11.70 -4.56 -12.52
CA LYS A 522 10.96 -4.14 -13.73
C LYS A 522 11.89 -3.81 -14.89
N ALA A 523 13.05 -3.21 -14.63
CA ALA A 523 14.07 -2.97 -15.65
C ALA A 523 14.65 -4.27 -16.20
N GLY A 524 14.94 -5.26 -15.33
CA GLY A 524 15.41 -6.58 -15.77
C GLY A 524 14.38 -7.32 -16.64
N ARG A 525 13.10 -7.28 -16.25
CA ARG A 525 12.00 -7.82 -17.06
C ARG A 525 11.87 -7.13 -18.41
N LEU A 526 12.01 -5.80 -18.44
CA LEU A 526 11.98 -5.04 -19.68
C LEU A 526 13.09 -5.49 -20.63
N LEU A 527 14.32 -5.65 -20.14
CA LEU A 527 15.43 -6.17 -20.94
C LEU A 527 15.21 -7.59 -21.42
N GLU A 528 14.58 -8.46 -20.62
CA GLU A 528 14.28 -9.83 -21.03
C GLU A 528 13.32 -9.87 -22.22
N VAL A 529 12.30 -9.02 -22.20
CA VAL A 529 11.27 -8.93 -23.25
C VAL A 529 11.81 -8.27 -24.51
N PHE A 530 12.58 -7.19 -24.34
CA PHE A 530 13.04 -6.33 -25.43
C PHE A 530 14.51 -6.53 -25.79
N ALA A 531 15.15 -7.61 -25.32
CA ALA A 531 16.47 -8.00 -25.80
C ALA A 531 16.47 -8.08 -27.34
N PRO A 532 17.57 -7.72 -28.02
CA PRO A 532 17.61 -7.69 -29.49
C PRO A 532 17.05 -8.97 -30.12
N GLY A 533 15.95 -8.84 -30.87
CA GLY A 533 15.25 -9.94 -31.54
C GLY A 533 14.37 -10.83 -30.66
N ALA A 534 14.43 -10.72 -29.32
CA ALA A 534 13.67 -11.58 -28.41
C ALA A 534 12.16 -11.39 -28.55
N LEU A 535 11.69 -10.14 -28.57
CA LEU A 535 10.28 -9.82 -28.81
C LEU A 535 9.79 -10.41 -30.12
N HIS A 536 10.60 -10.29 -31.19
CA HIS A 536 10.22 -10.80 -32.49
C HIS A 536 10.08 -12.32 -32.50
N VAL A 537 11.04 -13.04 -31.91
CA VAL A 537 11.00 -14.51 -31.80
C VAL A 537 9.79 -14.98 -30.99
N ARG A 538 9.54 -14.38 -29.82
CA ARG A 538 8.42 -14.73 -28.94
C ARG A 538 7.08 -14.44 -29.62
N MET A 539 6.92 -13.25 -30.18
CA MET A 539 5.70 -12.87 -30.90
C MET A 539 5.45 -13.74 -32.13
N ALA A 540 6.49 -14.11 -32.87
CA ALA A 540 6.35 -15.03 -34.00
C ALA A 540 5.82 -16.41 -33.57
N ARG A 541 6.29 -16.95 -32.44
CA ARG A 541 5.78 -18.21 -31.87
C ARG A 541 4.32 -18.08 -31.46
N VAL A 542 3.96 -17.02 -30.74
CA VAL A 542 2.57 -16.77 -30.35
C VAL A 542 1.68 -16.66 -31.59
N MET A 543 2.10 -15.92 -32.62
CA MET A 543 1.31 -15.78 -33.85
C MET A 543 1.18 -17.09 -34.62
N ASP A 544 2.21 -17.95 -34.63
CA ASP A 544 2.13 -19.30 -35.20
C ASP A 544 1.13 -20.19 -34.43
N GLN A 545 1.17 -20.16 -33.10
CA GLN A 545 0.20 -20.88 -32.26
C GLN A 545 -1.23 -20.35 -32.48
N VAL A 546 -1.41 -19.03 -32.60
CA VAL A 546 -2.71 -18.42 -32.92
C VAL A 546 -3.21 -18.86 -34.30
N LYS A 547 -2.34 -18.92 -35.31
CA LYS A 547 -2.70 -19.47 -36.65
C LYS A 547 -3.22 -20.90 -36.53
N ARG A 548 -2.61 -21.74 -35.69
CA ARG A 548 -3.09 -23.10 -35.44
C ARG A 548 -4.45 -23.12 -34.75
N LEU A 549 -4.68 -22.26 -33.75
CA LEU A 549 -5.99 -22.12 -33.11
C LEU A 549 -7.08 -21.70 -34.12
N LEU A 550 -6.72 -20.91 -35.13
CA LEU A 550 -7.64 -20.44 -36.18
C LEU A 550 -7.73 -21.40 -37.38
N ASN A 551 -7.05 -22.56 -37.34
CA ASN A 551 -7.18 -23.56 -38.40
C ASN A 551 -8.52 -24.29 -38.30
N PHE A 552 -9.55 -23.73 -38.95
CA PHE A 552 -10.91 -24.29 -38.94
C PHE A 552 -11.07 -25.57 -39.78
N ARG A 553 -10.03 -26.00 -40.50
CA ARG A 553 -10.01 -27.30 -41.19
C ARG A 553 -9.63 -28.44 -40.26
N ASP A 554 -9.12 -28.14 -39.07
CA ASP A 554 -8.82 -29.14 -38.04
C ASP A 554 -10.14 -29.65 -37.42
N PRO A 555 -10.47 -30.95 -37.53
CA PRO A 555 -11.67 -31.51 -36.92
C PRO A 555 -11.67 -31.39 -35.39
N GLU A 556 -10.49 -31.31 -34.75
CA GLU A 556 -10.32 -31.18 -33.30
C GLU A 556 -10.21 -29.70 -32.85
N ASN A 557 -10.59 -28.75 -33.71
CA ASN A 557 -10.48 -27.33 -33.38
C ASN A 557 -11.33 -26.97 -32.14
N VAL A 558 -10.63 -26.67 -31.05
CA VAL A 558 -11.23 -26.37 -29.72
C VAL A 558 -12.16 -25.17 -29.72
N LEU A 559 -11.97 -24.19 -30.63
CA LEU A 559 -12.85 -23.02 -30.74
C LEU A 559 -14.21 -23.43 -31.31
N LEU A 560 -14.21 -24.19 -32.41
CA LEU A 560 -15.44 -24.66 -33.05
C LEU A 560 -16.21 -25.64 -32.15
N ALA A 561 -15.51 -26.54 -31.46
CA ALA A 561 -16.13 -27.49 -30.53
C ALA A 561 -16.95 -26.80 -29.44
N ARG A 562 -16.41 -25.73 -28.82
CA ARG A 562 -17.15 -24.96 -27.80
C ARG A 562 -18.26 -24.08 -28.38
N MET A 563 -18.05 -23.45 -29.53
CA MET A 563 -19.09 -22.63 -30.18
C MET A 563 -20.30 -23.47 -30.66
N ARG A 564 -20.11 -24.78 -30.90
CA ARG A 564 -21.20 -25.71 -31.23
C ARG A 564 -22.02 -26.15 -30.00
N ALA A 565 -21.49 -25.97 -28.79
CA ALA A 565 -22.12 -26.41 -27.56
C ALA A 565 -23.19 -25.43 -27.01
N ASP A 566 -23.54 -24.38 -27.77
CA ASP A 566 -24.43 -23.30 -27.32
C ASP A 566 -25.91 -23.70 -27.15
N GLU A 567 -26.59 -22.95 -26.28
CA GLU A 567 -27.94 -23.22 -25.78
C GLU A 567 -29.03 -23.22 -26.88
N PRO A 568 -30.04 -24.11 -26.78
CA PRO A 568 -31.15 -24.15 -27.73
C PRO A 568 -31.93 -22.83 -27.72
N GLY A 569 -31.97 -22.12 -28.86
CA GLY A 569 -32.84 -20.95 -29.07
C GLY A 569 -32.16 -19.68 -29.60
N GLN A 570 -30.83 -19.62 -29.69
CA GLN A 570 -30.11 -18.53 -30.35
C GLN A 570 -29.63 -18.93 -31.76
N ARG A 571 -29.59 -17.98 -32.70
CA ARG A 571 -28.96 -18.22 -34.02
C ARG A 571 -27.49 -18.52 -33.80
N SER A 572 -27.01 -19.63 -34.35
CA SER A 572 -25.62 -20.05 -34.14
C SER A 572 -24.68 -19.04 -34.82
N PRO A 573 -23.60 -18.60 -34.15
CA PRO A 573 -22.56 -17.83 -34.82
C PRO A 573 -21.92 -18.60 -35.98
N LEU A 574 -22.13 -19.93 -36.04
CA LEU A 574 -21.63 -20.81 -37.08
C LEU A 574 -22.55 -20.95 -38.31
N ASP A 575 -23.74 -20.33 -38.31
CA ASP A 575 -24.67 -20.39 -39.44
C ASP A 575 -24.03 -19.82 -40.72
N GLY A 576 -23.76 -20.67 -41.70
CA GLY A 576 -23.04 -20.29 -42.93
C GLY A 576 -21.58 -19.89 -42.70
N PHE A 577 -20.94 -20.36 -41.62
CA PHE A 577 -19.55 -20.03 -41.29
C PHE A 577 -18.57 -20.50 -42.37
N GLU A 578 -18.72 -21.74 -42.83
CA GLU A 578 -17.83 -22.38 -43.81
C GLU A 578 -17.85 -21.70 -45.19
N THR A 579 -18.94 -20.99 -45.52
CA THR A 579 -19.08 -20.29 -46.81
C THR A 579 -18.57 -18.85 -46.75
N ARG A 580 -18.24 -18.33 -45.56
CA ARG A 580 -17.68 -16.97 -45.37
C ARG A 580 -16.19 -16.96 -45.74
N PRO A 581 -15.64 -15.82 -46.19
CA PRO A 581 -14.20 -15.65 -46.34
C PRO A 581 -13.44 -16.00 -45.04
N TYR A 582 -12.26 -16.59 -45.15
CA TYR A 582 -11.48 -17.06 -43.98
C TYR A 582 -11.21 -15.96 -42.94
N GLU A 583 -10.91 -14.74 -43.40
CA GLU A 583 -10.78 -13.57 -42.53
C GLU A 583 -12.03 -13.33 -41.67
N VAL A 584 -13.21 -13.42 -42.30
CA VAL A 584 -14.50 -13.25 -41.61
C VAL A 584 -14.72 -14.39 -40.60
N GLN A 585 -14.34 -15.63 -40.95
CA GLN A 585 -14.36 -16.77 -40.05
C GLN A 585 -13.49 -16.52 -38.80
N CYS A 586 -12.26 -16.05 -38.97
CA CYS A 586 -11.36 -15.69 -37.87
C CYS A 586 -11.97 -14.61 -36.97
N LYS A 587 -12.49 -13.53 -37.56
CA LYS A 587 -13.12 -12.43 -36.82
C LYS A 587 -14.34 -12.90 -36.01
N ILE A 588 -15.13 -13.84 -36.52
CA ILE A 588 -16.26 -14.45 -35.80
C ILE A 588 -15.76 -15.30 -34.64
N ALA A 589 -14.82 -16.22 -34.90
CA ALA A 589 -14.29 -17.13 -33.86
C ALA A 589 -13.64 -16.36 -32.70
N ILE A 590 -12.97 -15.25 -33.01
CA ILE A 590 -12.35 -14.39 -32.00
C ILE A 590 -13.42 -13.62 -31.19
N ASN A 591 -14.49 -13.13 -31.85
CA ASN A 591 -15.47 -12.23 -31.24
C ASN A 591 -16.75 -12.86 -30.70
N ALA A 592 -17.01 -14.13 -30.98
CA ALA A 592 -18.16 -14.83 -30.45
C ALA A 592 -18.14 -14.84 -28.91
N LYS A 593 -19.29 -14.54 -28.29
CA LYS A 593 -19.42 -14.47 -26.82
C LYS A 593 -19.06 -15.79 -26.13
N THR A 594 -19.30 -16.90 -26.81
CA THR A 594 -19.14 -18.27 -26.34
C THR A 594 -17.78 -18.86 -26.70
N SER A 595 -16.96 -18.10 -27.42
CA SER A 595 -15.62 -18.51 -27.79
C SER A 595 -14.66 -18.48 -26.59
N PRO A 596 -13.91 -19.57 -26.33
CA PRO A 596 -12.86 -19.59 -25.33
C PRO A 596 -11.58 -18.87 -25.81
N PHE A 597 -11.58 -18.26 -27.01
CA PHE A 597 -10.39 -17.72 -27.66
C PHE A 597 -9.55 -16.83 -26.75
N GLY A 598 -10.18 -15.92 -25.99
CA GLY A 598 -9.42 -15.04 -25.10
C GLY A 598 -8.72 -15.78 -23.94
N GLN A 599 -9.27 -16.91 -23.46
CA GLN A 599 -8.61 -17.70 -22.41
C GLN A 599 -7.38 -18.41 -22.98
N LEU A 600 -7.59 -19.15 -24.08
CA LEU A 600 -6.51 -19.84 -24.79
C LEU A 600 -5.43 -18.86 -25.23
N LEU A 601 -5.81 -17.66 -25.68
CA LEU A 601 -4.85 -16.64 -26.06
C LEU A 601 -3.99 -16.21 -24.87
N THR A 602 -4.58 -15.98 -23.70
CA THR A 602 -3.81 -15.63 -22.51
C THR A 602 -2.85 -16.74 -22.11
N GLU A 603 -3.25 -18.01 -22.21
CA GLU A 603 -2.39 -19.19 -21.98
C GLU A 603 -1.18 -19.17 -22.95
N LEU A 604 -1.40 -18.98 -24.26
CA LEU A 604 -0.32 -18.89 -25.25
C LEU A 604 0.65 -17.74 -24.95
N PHE A 605 0.13 -16.58 -24.53
CA PHE A 605 0.98 -15.46 -24.14
C PHE A 605 1.75 -15.74 -22.85
N ALA A 606 1.17 -16.45 -21.88
CA ALA A 606 1.83 -16.81 -20.63
C ALA A 606 2.99 -17.80 -20.83
N GLU A 607 2.95 -18.63 -21.87
CA GLU A 607 4.07 -19.52 -22.26
C GLU A 607 5.32 -18.74 -22.67
N GLU A 608 5.16 -17.63 -23.39
CA GLU A 608 6.27 -16.83 -23.91
C GLU A 608 6.59 -15.60 -23.03
N PHE A 609 5.65 -15.14 -22.21
CA PHE A 609 5.75 -13.95 -21.39
C PHE A 609 5.31 -14.23 -19.94
N SER A 610 6.28 -14.48 -19.06
CA SER A 610 6.08 -14.88 -17.65
C SER A 610 5.26 -13.90 -16.79
N PHE A 611 5.09 -12.66 -17.24
CA PHE A 611 4.29 -11.64 -16.55
C PHE A 611 2.81 -11.65 -16.96
N VAL A 612 2.41 -12.47 -17.93
CA VAL A 612 1.01 -12.61 -18.35
C VAL A 612 0.32 -13.62 -17.42
N LYS A 613 -0.72 -13.18 -16.70
CA LYS A 613 -1.56 -14.01 -15.83
C LYS A 613 -2.93 -14.28 -16.46
N GLU A 614 -3.45 -15.48 -16.22
CA GLU A 614 -4.74 -15.93 -16.75
C GLU A 614 -5.94 -15.11 -16.23
N GLU A 615 -5.86 -14.58 -15.01
CA GLU A 615 -6.99 -13.89 -14.37
C GLU A 615 -7.18 -12.43 -14.82
N ASP A 616 -6.22 -11.83 -15.53
CA ASP A 616 -6.31 -10.43 -15.95
C ASP A 616 -7.29 -10.25 -17.13
N ARG A 617 -8.53 -9.89 -16.78
CA ARG A 617 -9.59 -9.64 -17.75
C ARG A 617 -9.29 -8.48 -18.70
N GLN A 618 -8.61 -7.43 -18.25
CA GLN A 618 -8.30 -6.28 -19.10
C GLN A 618 -7.23 -6.64 -20.11
N LEU A 619 -6.17 -7.32 -19.66
CA LEU A 619 -5.10 -7.83 -20.52
C LEU A 619 -5.67 -8.80 -21.56
N LYS A 620 -6.54 -9.73 -21.16
CA LYS A 620 -7.23 -10.65 -22.08
C LYS A 620 -7.96 -9.94 -23.22
N VAL A 621 -8.68 -8.84 -22.92
CA VAL A 621 -9.34 -8.03 -23.95
C VAL A 621 -8.32 -7.34 -24.85
N ALA A 622 -7.24 -6.82 -24.27
CA ALA A 622 -6.21 -6.11 -25.00
C ALA A 622 -5.39 -7.03 -25.92
N LEU A 623 -4.98 -8.22 -25.45
CA LEU A 623 -4.29 -9.23 -26.26
C LEU A 623 -5.15 -9.67 -27.44
N LYS A 624 -6.46 -9.84 -27.23
CA LYS A 624 -7.39 -10.15 -28.31
C LYS A 624 -7.46 -9.01 -29.34
N ALA A 625 -7.54 -7.75 -28.90
CA ALA A 625 -7.51 -6.60 -29.81
C ALA A 625 -6.18 -6.50 -30.57
N MET A 626 -5.07 -6.84 -29.92
CA MET A 626 -3.74 -6.89 -30.51
C MET A 626 -3.67 -7.91 -31.65
N VAL A 627 -4.09 -9.16 -31.40
CA VAL A 627 -4.17 -10.21 -32.44
C VAL A 627 -5.07 -9.79 -33.60
N MET A 628 -6.20 -9.16 -33.30
CA MET A 628 -7.13 -8.66 -34.32
C MET A 628 -6.51 -7.59 -35.23
N LYS A 629 -5.60 -6.76 -34.70
CA LYS A 629 -4.85 -5.76 -35.48
C LYS A 629 -3.66 -6.36 -36.24
N MET A 630 -3.02 -7.36 -35.66
CA MET A 630 -1.88 -8.06 -36.28
C MET A 630 -2.31 -8.96 -37.45
N GLU A 631 -3.57 -9.41 -37.44
CA GLU A 631 -4.20 -10.22 -38.50
C GLU A 631 -3.31 -11.41 -38.92
N PRO A 632 -2.97 -12.33 -38.00
CA PRO A 632 -2.05 -13.43 -38.30
C PRO A 632 -2.57 -14.34 -39.43
N TRP A 633 -3.87 -14.32 -39.75
CA TRP A 633 -4.45 -15.07 -40.87
C TRP A 633 -4.27 -14.42 -42.26
N ALA A 634 -3.75 -13.19 -42.34
CA ALA A 634 -3.49 -12.55 -43.63
C ALA A 634 -2.19 -13.10 -44.23
N ASP A 635 -2.23 -13.60 -45.47
CA ASP A 635 -1.10 -14.17 -46.22
C ASP A 635 -0.03 -13.13 -46.64
N VAL A 636 -0.01 -11.96 -46.00
CA VAL A 636 1.02 -10.97 -46.29
C VAL A 636 2.31 -11.50 -45.66
N ALA A 637 3.32 -11.72 -46.51
CA ALA A 637 4.72 -11.93 -46.14
C ALA A 637 5.30 -10.67 -45.47
N ARG A 638 4.66 -10.22 -44.39
CA ARG A 638 5.25 -9.25 -43.49
C ARG A 638 6.37 -10.02 -42.79
N GLU A 639 7.60 -9.75 -43.20
CA GLU A 639 8.69 -9.64 -42.24
C GLU A 639 8.29 -8.53 -41.26
N THR A 640 7.29 -8.80 -40.41
CA THR A 640 6.90 -7.89 -39.33
C THR A 640 8.01 -7.99 -38.32
N SER A 641 9.02 -7.13 -38.49
CA SER A 641 9.80 -6.68 -37.35
C SER A 641 8.78 -6.15 -36.34
N PHE A 642 8.63 -6.85 -35.21
CA PHE A 642 7.77 -6.40 -34.13
C PHE A 642 8.50 -5.23 -33.47
N ASP A 643 8.19 -4.01 -33.89
CA ASP A 643 8.76 -2.78 -33.36
C ASP A 643 8.13 -2.50 -31.99
N PRO A 644 8.92 -2.46 -30.89
CA PRO A 644 8.42 -2.13 -29.56
C PRO A 644 7.68 -0.78 -29.47
N SER A 645 7.95 0.14 -30.39
CA SER A 645 7.25 1.44 -30.45
C SER A 645 5.87 1.37 -31.11
N ASP A 646 5.50 0.22 -31.71
CA ASP A 646 4.18 0.04 -32.31
C ASP A 646 3.08 0.11 -31.23
N PRO A 647 2.10 1.03 -31.33
CA PRO A 647 0.98 1.13 -30.40
C PRO A 647 0.17 -0.15 -30.24
N VAL A 648 0.26 -1.08 -31.19
CA VAL A 648 -0.34 -2.41 -31.09
C VAL A 648 0.23 -3.21 -29.91
N LEU A 649 1.49 -3.03 -29.56
CA LEU A 649 2.20 -3.73 -28.48
C LEU A 649 2.11 -3.03 -27.12
N GLU A 650 1.57 -1.81 -27.06
CA GLU A 650 1.40 -1.02 -25.84
C GLU A 650 0.76 -1.81 -24.68
N PRO A 651 -0.28 -2.65 -24.89
CA PRO A 651 -0.85 -3.44 -23.80
C PRO A 651 0.12 -4.44 -23.18
N LEU A 652 0.98 -5.07 -23.99
CA LEU A 652 1.98 -6.03 -23.54
C LEU A 652 3.10 -5.32 -22.77
N ILE A 653 3.55 -4.16 -23.27
CA ILE A 653 4.51 -3.28 -22.60
C ILE A 653 3.96 -2.84 -21.25
N THR A 654 2.71 -2.38 -21.24
CA THR A 654 2.00 -1.94 -20.03
C THR A 654 1.88 -3.08 -19.03
N ALA A 655 1.56 -4.30 -19.47
CA ALA A 655 1.50 -5.47 -18.59
C ALA A 655 2.87 -5.84 -18.01
N CYS A 656 3.92 -5.79 -18.83
CA CYS A 656 5.30 -6.01 -18.39
C CYS A 656 5.71 -5.03 -17.27
N LEU A 657 5.36 -3.75 -17.45
CA LEU A 657 5.73 -2.66 -16.54
C LEU A 657 4.83 -2.56 -15.31
N ARG A 658 3.56 -2.96 -15.40
CA ARG A 658 2.68 -3.01 -14.22
C ARG A 658 3.16 -4.05 -13.22
N GLY A 659 3.68 -5.18 -13.71
CA GLY A 659 3.87 -6.34 -12.86
C GLY A 659 2.53 -6.93 -12.47
N ALA A 660 2.49 -8.25 -12.36
CA ALA A 660 1.27 -9.01 -12.41
C ALA A 660 0.52 -9.08 -11.08
#